data_AF-A0A9W4U012-F1
#
_entry.id   AF-A0A9W4U012-F1
#
_cell.length_a   1.000
_cell.length_b   1.000
_cell.length_c   1.000
_cell.angle_alpha   90.00
_cell.angle_beta   90.00
_cell.angle_gamma   90.00
#
_symmetry.space_group_name_H-M   'P 1'
#
loop_
_entity.id
_entity.type
_entity.pdbx_description
1 polymer ?
#
loop_
_entity_poly.entity_id
_entity_poly.type
_entity_poly.pdbx_seq_one_letter_code
_entity_poly.pdbx_strand_id
1 'polypeptide(L)'
;MKHSKQDIEELVNQLEQSTKLKKNGKCIKFSNTVNGTNIQLDSWKFLDWDYGKDKIKLPIQARGLFTFNDEEILVRGYDKFFNVNEKQFTQEDSLKKNTIGPYDVTLKENGCIIFISGYHDQIIVCSKHSTGQRDETVRNHALEGEHHLKRQLGDKLFELAQYLYSNNLTAIAELCDDEFEEHVLSYPKDKSGLYLHGLNYNTIEFNTVPIKDVNEFAKTWGFKLIEYLTYDNVDQLFEFLHDCSKTGTYDQREVEGFVIRCKKLDNSDFFFKYKFEEPYLLYRQFREVTRQLIDGVPIHSIRMKKNKYITRKYLEFANNLFQQQPNLKSQFLEGHGIIKVRQLFLEHLHESTGMNLLNLDEKFKEPEKLDTVKYVIIPIATIGCGKTTLFMTLNNLFPDWIHIQNDNVAKKAKLKVTELCLKALDNNRVVLFDRNNSERRERKQIFDTINQKRGDYIDDIINLKYIGLNFINDVSDDELWDITFNRIKNRGNNHQSIQFENDPNLVINVMKGFIKRFQNVDTNIPPDSNFDLMIKLNINSSLENVKTVINKIHNQYPDLIKSVPSDSEINSAFESALNYKPTFIKDMTTTKLDPQYYGISINSTHVYKLLESISDNENYKSMKEQKFIQEEFHVTLAHISSSKGNKQKWKNIIKKLGLGDSNQGKNELDFKADIKPLQFVVNEGKLICIKVELLRIKQGELEIEIDIEPLNLHLHITVGCFPPTLAYQSNTTLTELYKDSMDLKKDGIYEIGDDRLKVVNLKHDIIEDQPLFVYF
;
A
#
# COMPACT_ATOMS: atom_id res chain seq x y z
N MET A 1 38.99 9.53 15.20
CA MET A 1 37.76 10.33 15.42
C MET A 1 36.87 9.57 16.39
N LYS A 2 36.44 10.19 17.50
CA LYS A 2 35.46 9.64 18.44
C LYS A 2 34.54 10.78 18.88
N HIS A 3 33.24 10.52 18.97
CA HIS A 3 32.29 11.47 19.56
C HIS A 3 32.34 11.41 21.08
N SER A 4 31.79 12.43 21.74
CA SER A 4 31.59 12.36 23.17
C SER A 4 30.48 11.35 23.49
N LYS A 5 30.52 10.77 24.70
CA LYS A 5 29.45 9.89 25.19
C LYS A 5 28.08 10.57 25.10
N GLN A 6 28.02 11.87 25.39
CA GLN A 6 26.79 12.67 25.32
C GLN A 6 26.19 12.71 23.90
N ASP A 7 27.02 12.84 22.86
CA ASP A 7 26.53 12.84 21.47
C ASP A 7 25.92 11.48 21.08
N ILE A 8 26.53 10.38 21.56
CA ILE A 8 26.04 9.03 21.30
C ILE A 8 24.74 8.76 22.06
N GLU A 9 24.66 9.16 23.33
CA GLU A 9 23.43 9.09 24.12
C GLU A 9 22.30 9.88 23.44
N GLU A 10 22.59 11.06 22.88
CA GLU A 10 21.61 11.83 22.13
C GLU A 10 21.14 11.10 20.87
N LEU A 11 22.07 10.54 20.07
CA LEU A 11 21.73 9.73 18.90
C LEU A 11 20.84 8.54 19.29
N VAL A 12 21.19 7.80 20.34
CA VAL A 12 20.42 6.64 20.80
C VAL A 12 19.04 7.07 21.28
N ASN A 13 18.92 8.19 22.00
CA ASN A 13 17.62 8.76 22.37
C ASN A 13 16.76 9.09 21.13
N GLN A 14 17.35 9.66 20.08
CA GLN A 14 16.65 9.91 18.82
C GLN A 14 16.22 8.60 18.12
N LEU A 15 17.06 7.57 18.16
CA LEU A 15 16.76 6.24 17.62
C LEU A 15 15.61 5.57 18.39
N GLU A 16 15.60 5.65 19.73
CA GLU A 16 14.52 5.16 20.58
C GLU A 16 13.22 5.91 20.37
N GLN A 17 13.26 7.23 20.14
CA GLN A 17 12.07 7.98 19.74
C GLN A 17 11.55 7.51 18.38
N SER A 18 12.46 7.23 17.45
CA SER A 18 12.13 6.71 16.12
C SER A 18 11.47 5.32 16.17
N THR A 19 11.79 4.46 17.15
CA THR A 19 11.10 3.15 17.30
C THR A 19 9.61 3.29 17.64
N LYS A 20 9.23 4.39 18.29
CA LYS A 20 7.84 4.71 18.69
C LYS A 20 6.99 5.25 17.53
N LEU A 21 7.60 5.59 16.40
CA LEU A 21 6.87 6.06 15.22
C LEU A 21 6.02 4.93 14.61
N LYS A 22 4.81 5.29 14.16
CA LYS A 22 3.88 4.32 13.53
C LYS A 22 4.18 4.04 12.06
N LYS A 23 4.85 4.97 11.36
CA LYS A 23 5.11 4.95 9.91
C LYS A 23 6.46 5.61 9.61
N ASN A 24 6.65 6.17 8.41
CA ASN A 24 7.77 6.98 7.91
C ASN A 24 8.84 7.35 8.95
N GLY A 25 10.06 6.85 8.75
CA GLY A 25 11.19 7.10 9.63
C GLY A 25 11.23 6.21 10.86
N LYS A 26 10.40 5.15 10.91
CA LYS A 26 10.40 4.17 12.00
C LYS A 26 11.69 3.35 11.99
N CYS A 27 12.35 3.31 13.14
CA CYS A 27 13.46 2.39 13.41
C CYS A 27 12.93 1.09 14.05
N ILE A 28 13.60 -0.02 13.74
CA ILE A 28 13.40 -1.32 14.38
C ILE A 28 14.68 -1.64 15.13
N LYS A 29 14.54 -1.87 16.44
CA LYS A 29 15.63 -2.25 17.35
C LYS A 29 15.65 -3.76 17.54
N PHE A 30 16.83 -4.37 17.46
CA PHE A 30 17.08 -5.77 17.79
C PHE A 30 18.27 -5.85 18.74
N SER A 31 18.16 -6.60 19.83
CA SER A 31 19.30 -6.85 20.71
C SER A 31 19.81 -8.27 20.51
N ASN A 32 21.10 -8.44 20.23
CA ASN A 32 21.72 -9.77 20.07
C ASN A 32 23.05 -9.81 20.83
N THR A 33 23.39 -10.98 21.34
CA THR A 33 24.67 -11.21 22.03
C THR A 33 25.74 -11.64 21.03
N VAL A 34 26.91 -11.04 21.08
CA VAL A 34 28.07 -11.42 20.25
C VAL A 34 28.48 -12.85 20.60
N ASN A 35 28.72 -13.66 19.57
CA ASN A 35 28.97 -15.09 19.68
C ASN A 35 30.09 -15.41 20.69
N GLY A 36 29.82 -16.30 21.64
CA GLY A 36 30.81 -16.73 22.64
C GLY A 36 31.18 -15.68 23.69
N THR A 37 30.44 -14.58 23.80
CA THR A 37 30.70 -13.50 24.79
C THR A 37 29.42 -13.10 25.54
N ASN A 38 29.55 -12.19 26.51
CA ASN A 38 28.42 -11.52 27.16
C ASN A 38 28.16 -10.11 26.61
N ILE A 39 28.75 -9.76 25.47
CA ILE A 39 28.60 -8.42 24.87
C ILE A 39 27.27 -8.38 24.12
N GLN A 40 26.31 -7.61 24.64
CA GLN A 40 25.01 -7.41 24.01
C GLN A 40 25.01 -6.14 23.17
N LEU A 41 24.65 -6.25 21.89
CA LEU A 41 24.60 -5.13 20.96
C LEU A 41 23.16 -4.85 20.52
N ASP A 42 22.83 -3.56 20.45
CA ASP A 42 21.58 -3.07 19.89
C ASP A 42 21.77 -2.71 18.41
N SER A 43 21.11 -3.46 17.53
CA SER A 43 21.07 -3.21 16.09
C SER A 43 19.88 -2.33 15.72
N TRP A 44 20.16 -1.29 14.95
CA TRP A 44 19.18 -0.30 14.51
C TRP A 44 18.92 -0.40 13.02
N LYS A 45 17.65 -0.62 12.64
CA LYS A 45 17.23 -0.84 11.26
C LYS A 45 16.08 0.09 10.87
N PHE A 46 16.33 0.95 9.89
CA PHE A 46 15.28 1.67 9.17
C PHE A 46 14.75 0.87 7.97
N LEU A 47 13.57 1.27 7.50
CA LEU A 47 12.98 0.72 6.28
C LEU A 47 13.72 1.29 5.06
N ASP A 48 14.06 0.42 4.09
CA ASP A 48 14.93 0.79 2.97
C ASP A 48 14.37 1.98 2.13
N TRP A 49 13.05 2.18 2.12
CA TRP A 49 12.38 3.28 1.40
C TRP A 49 12.34 4.61 2.15
N ASP A 50 12.71 4.65 3.43
CA ASP A 50 12.71 5.88 4.23
C ASP A 50 13.98 6.71 3.99
N TYR A 51 15.09 6.05 3.66
CA TYR A 51 16.33 6.71 3.28
C TYR A 51 16.16 7.58 2.01
N GLY A 52 16.83 8.74 2.00
CA GLY A 52 16.86 9.65 0.85
C GLY A 52 15.47 10.16 0.44
N LYS A 53 14.57 10.40 1.41
CA LYS A 53 13.29 11.09 1.20
C LYS A 53 13.33 12.43 1.93
N ASP A 54 13.13 13.52 1.21
CA ASP A 54 13.23 14.88 1.77
C ASP A 54 12.26 15.14 2.93
N LYS A 55 11.11 14.46 2.92
CA LYS A 55 10.08 14.57 3.98
C LYS A 55 10.37 13.73 5.22
N ILE A 56 11.44 12.93 5.24
CA ILE A 56 11.79 12.04 6.36
C ILE A 56 13.19 12.38 6.82
N LYS A 57 13.30 12.88 8.05
CA LYS A 57 14.59 13.13 8.70
C LYS A 57 14.93 11.93 9.58
N LEU A 58 15.90 11.14 9.15
CA LEU A 58 16.42 10.02 9.96
C LEU A 58 17.50 10.56 10.91
N PRO A 59 17.59 10.05 12.16
CA PRO A 59 18.68 10.38 13.09
C PRO A 59 20.07 10.12 12.50
N ILE A 60 20.19 9.09 11.66
CA ILE A 60 21.44 8.68 11.02
C ILE A 60 21.14 7.93 9.71
N GLN A 61 22.04 8.05 8.73
CA GLN A 61 21.89 7.42 7.40
C GLN A 61 22.58 6.05 7.29
N ALA A 62 23.22 5.59 8.37
CA ALA A 62 23.93 4.31 8.42
C ALA A 62 23.00 3.12 8.17
N ARG A 63 23.48 2.15 7.37
CA ARG A 63 22.81 0.89 7.08
C ARG A 63 23.65 -0.26 7.61
N GLY A 64 23.30 -0.71 8.82
CA GLY A 64 24.09 -1.65 9.61
C GLY A 64 24.73 -0.92 10.78
N LEU A 65 23.94 -0.55 11.77
CA LEU A 65 24.37 0.24 12.92
C LEU A 65 24.17 -0.57 14.20
N PHE A 66 25.21 -0.69 15.01
CA PHE A 66 25.14 -1.37 16.30
C PHE A 66 25.77 -0.54 17.40
N THR A 67 25.04 -0.36 18.49
CA THR A 67 25.49 0.37 19.67
C THR A 67 25.65 -0.57 20.87
N PHE A 68 26.50 -0.16 21.80
CA PHE A 68 26.76 -0.86 23.06
C PHE A 68 26.49 0.08 24.23
N ASN A 69 25.65 -0.36 25.18
CA ASN A 69 25.27 0.36 26.40
C ASN A 69 24.79 1.80 26.20
N ASP A 70 24.29 2.14 25.01
CA ASP A 70 23.92 3.52 24.62
C ASP A 70 25.10 4.53 24.64
N GLU A 71 26.35 4.07 24.79
CA GLU A 71 27.53 4.93 24.95
C GLU A 71 28.46 4.92 23.73
N GLU A 72 28.51 3.78 23.01
CA GLU A 72 29.45 3.60 21.89
C GLU A 72 28.74 3.03 20.66
N ILE A 73 29.11 3.55 19.49
CA ILE A 73 28.88 2.85 18.22
C ILE A 73 30.01 1.84 18.06
N LEU A 74 29.71 0.55 18.11
CA LEU A 74 30.72 -0.49 17.88
C LEU A 74 30.74 -0.97 16.44
N VAL A 75 29.62 -0.87 15.72
CA VAL A 75 29.58 -1.25 14.31
C VAL A 75 28.84 -0.19 13.50
N ARG A 76 29.50 0.29 12.44
CA ARG A 76 28.99 1.33 11.56
C ARG A 76 29.20 0.96 10.09
N GLY A 77 28.15 0.40 9.48
CA GLY A 77 28.06 0.18 8.03
C GLY A 77 27.97 1.49 7.25
N TYR A 78 28.03 1.44 5.92
CA TYR A 78 27.95 2.65 5.09
C TYR A 78 26.64 3.42 5.29
N ASP A 79 26.63 4.68 4.87
CA ASP A 79 25.36 5.34 4.57
C ASP A 79 24.62 4.59 3.47
N LYS A 80 23.28 4.62 3.51
CA LYS A 80 22.48 4.08 2.42
C LYS A 80 22.79 4.85 1.13
N PHE A 81 23.41 4.18 0.18
CA PHE A 81 23.63 4.70 -1.16
C PHE A 81 22.68 4.08 -2.20
N PHE A 82 22.41 4.86 -3.24
CA PHE A 82 21.37 4.62 -4.24
C PHE A 82 21.98 4.41 -5.62
N ASN A 83 21.24 3.73 -6.49
CA ASN A 83 21.64 3.55 -7.88
C ASN A 83 21.60 4.89 -8.62
N VAL A 84 22.42 5.04 -9.65
CA VAL A 84 22.23 6.12 -10.62
C VAL A 84 20.77 6.12 -11.09
N ASN A 85 20.19 7.32 -11.15
CA ASN A 85 18.79 7.61 -11.48
C ASN A 85 17.71 7.11 -10.49
N GLU A 86 18.08 6.52 -9.34
CA GLU A 86 17.11 6.05 -8.32
C GLU A 86 16.52 7.21 -7.49
N LYS A 87 17.32 8.25 -7.21
CA LYS A 87 16.94 9.45 -6.46
C LYS A 87 17.29 10.71 -7.26
N GLN A 88 16.73 11.86 -6.87
CA GLN A 88 17.03 13.14 -7.51
C GLN A 88 18.51 13.53 -7.40
N PHE A 89 19.14 13.26 -6.25
CA PHE A 89 20.57 13.54 -6.03
C PHE A 89 21.51 12.49 -6.64
N THR A 90 20.98 11.40 -7.19
CA THR A 90 21.75 10.40 -7.95
C THR A 90 21.41 10.39 -9.43
N GLN A 91 20.69 11.40 -9.93
CA GLN A 91 20.60 11.61 -11.38
C GLN A 91 21.98 11.93 -11.92
N GLU A 92 22.31 11.45 -13.11
CA GLU A 92 23.64 11.64 -13.71
C GLU A 92 24.07 13.12 -13.71
N ASP A 93 23.22 14.02 -14.20
CA ASP A 93 23.50 15.48 -14.20
C ASP A 93 23.73 16.03 -12.79
N SER A 94 23.01 15.50 -11.80
CA SER A 94 23.15 15.89 -10.41
C SER A 94 24.49 15.41 -9.83
N LEU A 95 24.91 14.19 -10.18
CA LEU A 95 26.20 13.65 -9.77
C LEU A 95 27.35 14.46 -10.39
N LYS A 96 27.26 14.77 -11.69
CA LYS A 96 28.26 15.61 -12.39
C LYS A 96 28.41 17.00 -11.76
N LYS A 97 27.31 17.58 -11.29
CA LYS A 97 27.29 18.93 -10.70
C LYS A 97 27.69 18.96 -9.22
N ASN A 98 27.35 17.94 -8.44
CA ASN A 98 27.36 18.00 -6.98
C ASN A 98 28.37 17.07 -6.30
N THR A 99 29.20 16.37 -7.08
CA THR A 99 30.27 15.50 -6.56
C THR A 99 31.63 15.92 -7.10
N ILE A 100 32.69 15.53 -6.40
CA ILE A 100 34.08 15.77 -6.79
C ILE A 100 34.89 14.48 -6.66
N GLY A 101 35.84 14.31 -7.58
CA GLY A 101 36.79 13.21 -7.58
C GLY A 101 37.95 13.39 -6.59
N PRO A 102 38.89 12.43 -6.55
CA PRO A 102 38.91 11.23 -7.38
C PRO A 102 37.72 10.30 -7.12
N TYR A 103 37.23 9.67 -8.18
CA TYR A 103 36.13 8.71 -8.16
C TYR A 103 36.70 7.29 -8.15
N ASP A 104 36.67 6.65 -6.98
CA ASP A 104 37.11 5.26 -6.84
C ASP A 104 35.94 4.33 -7.20
N VAL A 105 36.12 3.56 -8.26
CA VAL A 105 35.13 2.63 -8.81
C VAL A 105 35.51 1.23 -8.36
N THR A 106 34.80 0.72 -7.36
CA THR A 106 35.06 -0.60 -6.78
C THR A 106 34.10 -1.63 -7.34
N LEU A 107 34.59 -2.84 -7.64
CA LEU A 107 33.73 -3.96 -8.02
C LEU A 107 32.67 -4.21 -6.95
N LYS A 108 31.42 -4.37 -7.39
CA LYS A 108 30.33 -4.74 -6.50
C LYS A 108 30.19 -6.26 -6.47
N GLU A 109 30.92 -6.91 -5.58
CA GLU A 109 30.78 -8.34 -5.32
C GLU A 109 29.33 -8.71 -4.92
N ASN A 110 28.98 -9.98 -5.15
CA ASN A 110 27.61 -10.49 -5.06
C ASN A 110 27.51 -11.58 -3.99
N GLY A 111 27.50 -11.16 -2.72
CA GLY A 111 27.39 -12.06 -1.58
C GLY A 111 26.53 -11.48 -0.48
N CYS A 112 26.96 -11.67 0.78
CA CYS A 112 26.35 -11.05 1.94
C CYS A 112 27.34 -10.17 2.71
N ILE A 113 26.87 -8.98 3.11
CA ILE A 113 27.71 -8.04 3.86
C ILE A 113 27.97 -8.54 5.29
N ILE A 114 29.25 -8.50 5.68
CA ILE A 114 29.78 -8.80 7.00
C ILE A 114 30.49 -7.56 7.53
N PHE A 115 30.11 -7.17 8.74
CA PHE A 115 30.78 -6.12 9.51
C PHE A 115 31.64 -6.77 10.58
N ILE A 116 32.87 -6.29 10.70
CA ILE A 116 33.86 -6.79 11.65
C ILE A 116 34.37 -5.59 12.44
N SER A 117 34.28 -5.66 13.75
CA SER A 117 34.77 -4.64 14.67
C SER A 117 35.42 -5.32 15.88
N GLY A 118 35.90 -4.54 16.83
CA GLY A 118 36.43 -5.04 18.09
C GLY A 118 35.85 -4.30 19.29
N TYR A 119 35.86 -4.96 20.44
CA TYR A 119 35.65 -4.36 21.74
C TYR A 119 36.69 -4.92 22.71
N HIS A 120 37.67 -4.09 23.08
CA HIS A 120 38.89 -4.52 23.75
C HIS A 120 39.60 -5.65 23.00
N ASP A 121 39.52 -6.88 23.51
CA ASP A 121 40.11 -8.09 22.95
C ASP A 121 39.11 -9.01 22.24
N GLN A 122 37.83 -8.66 22.25
CA GLN A 122 36.77 -9.45 21.65
C GLN A 122 36.48 -8.99 20.22
N ILE A 123 36.53 -9.93 19.27
CA ILE A 123 36.09 -9.66 17.91
C ILE A 123 34.56 -9.64 17.85
N ILE A 124 34.01 -8.67 17.12
CA ILE A 124 32.58 -8.54 16.86
C ILE A 124 32.36 -8.79 15.38
N VAL A 125 31.58 -9.83 15.06
CA VAL A 125 31.19 -10.11 13.68
C VAL A 125 29.68 -10.03 13.55
N CYS A 126 29.22 -9.15 12.66
CA CYS A 126 27.82 -8.91 12.41
C CYS A 126 27.51 -9.16 10.92
N SER A 127 26.40 -9.82 10.66
CA SER A 127 25.68 -9.63 9.40
C SER A 127 25.01 -8.25 9.39
N LYS A 128 24.28 -7.94 8.31
CA LYS A 128 23.65 -6.63 8.11
C LYS A 128 22.88 -6.05 9.31
N HIS A 129 22.14 -6.87 10.07
CA HIS A 129 21.26 -6.39 11.14
C HIS A 129 21.35 -7.23 12.43
N SER A 130 22.39 -8.04 12.55
CA SER A 130 22.43 -9.05 13.60
C SER A 130 23.78 -9.75 13.75
N THR A 131 24.05 -10.25 14.95
CA THR A 131 25.26 -10.99 15.37
C THR A 131 24.86 -12.22 16.19
N GLY A 132 25.83 -13.08 16.50
CA GLY A 132 25.66 -14.19 17.43
C GLY A 132 24.84 -15.37 16.91
N GLN A 133 24.65 -16.35 17.79
CA GLN A 133 23.74 -17.48 17.58
C GLN A 133 22.28 -17.03 17.55
N ARG A 134 21.45 -17.74 16.80
CA ARG A 134 19.99 -17.54 16.71
C ARG A 134 19.27 -18.86 16.57
N ASP A 135 17.98 -18.88 16.92
CA ASP A 135 17.12 -20.07 16.81
C ASP A 135 17.12 -20.66 15.39
N GLU A 136 17.25 -22.00 15.33
CA GLU A 136 17.80 -22.85 14.26
C GLU A 136 17.01 -22.95 12.93
N THR A 137 16.34 -21.90 12.47
CA THR A 137 15.48 -21.99 11.26
C THR A 137 16.02 -21.27 10.02
N VAL A 138 17.11 -20.51 10.11
CA VAL A 138 17.65 -19.70 9.00
C VAL A 138 19.18 -19.72 9.00
N ARG A 139 19.78 -19.68 7.80
CA ARG A 139 21.23 -19.45 7.63
C ARG A 139 21.71 -18.26 8.45
N ASN A 140 22.81 -18.45 9.17
CA ASN A 140 23.39 -17.42 10.02
C ASN A 140 24.64 -16.81 9.38
N HIS A 141 24.46 -15.78 8.55
CA HIS A 141 25.54 -15.08 7.86
C HIS A 141 26.61 -14.51 8.79
N ALA A 142 26.24 -14.10 10.01
CA ALA A 142 27.20 -13.55 10.97
C ALA A 142 28.18 -14.62 11.46
N LEU A 143 27.66 -15.79 11.83
CA LEU A 143 28.49 -16.93 12.25
C LEU A 143 29.36 -17.44 11.10
N GLU A 144 28.82 -17.52 9.88
CA GLU A 144 29.63 -17.98 8.75
C GLU A 144 30.74 -16.98 8.42
N GLY A 145 30.46 -15.68 8.45
CA GLY A 145 31.48 -14.65 8.34
C GLY A 145 32.56 -14.78 9.42
N GLU A 146 32.17 -15.09 10.66
CA GLU A 146 33.10 -15.33 11.77
C GLU A 146 33.93 -16.60 11.57
N HIS A 147 33.34 -17.68 11.06
CA HIS A 147 34.06 -18.91 10.72
C HIS A 147 35.10 -18.68 9.63
N HIS A 148 34.76 -17.93 8.57
CA HIS A 148 35.72 -17.54 7.53
C HIS A 148 36.84 -16.68 8.11
N LEU A 149 36.50 -15.69 8.94
CA LEU A 149 37.48 -14.81 9.57
C LEU A 149 38.44 -15.58 10.49
N LYS A 150 37.92 -16.50 11.32
CA LYS A 150 38.72 -17.37 12.20
C LYS A 150 39.66 -18.27 11.41
N ARG A 151 39.17 -18.89 10.32
CA ARG A 151 39.99 -19.71 9.42
C ARG A 151 41.12 -18.91 8.75
N GLN A 152 40.83 -17.66 8.38
CA GLN A 152 41.79 -16.76 7.72
C GLN A 152 42.87 -16.26 8.67
N LEU A 153 42.52 -15.85 9.90
CA LEU A 153 43.41 -15.12 10.79
C LEU A 153 44.04 -15.96 11.90
N GLY A 154 43.42 -17.05 12.33
CA GLY A 154 43.88 -17.84 13.48
C GLY A 154 44.15 -16.96 14.70
N ASP A 155 45.37 -17.04 15.24
CA ASP A 155 45.79 -16.33 16.45
C ASP A 155 45.78 -14.79 16.31
N LYS A 156 45.84 -14.26 15.07
CA LYS A 156 45.81 -12.81 14.81
C LYS A 156 44.43 -12.18 15.01
N LEU A 157 43.40 -12.97 15.30
CA LEU A 157 42.04 -12.47 15.53
C LEU A 157 41.98 -11.49 16.70
N PHE A 158 42.74 -11.76 17.76
CA PHE A 158 42.88 -10.89 18.93
C PHE A 158 43.51 -9.53 18.55
N GLU A 159 44.58 -9.54 17.77
CA GLU A 159 45.27 -8.33 17.31
C GLU A 159 44.36 -7.49 16.40
N LEU A 160 43.57 -8.14 15.54
CA LEU A 160 42.59 -7.45 14.69
C LEU A 160 41.52 -6.75 15.53
N ALA A 161 40.97 -7.42 16.55
CA ALA A 161 39.96 -6.85 17.44
C ALA A 161 40.51 -5.60 18.14
N GLN A 162 41.70 -5.69 18.71
CA GLN A 162 42.37 -4.54 19.33
C GLN A 162 42.61 -3.42 18.34
N TYR A 163 43.12 -3.72 17.14
CA TYR A 163 43.37 -2.73 16.11
C TYR A 163 42.09 -1.98 15.72
N LEU A 164 41.00 -2.69 15.44
CA LEU A 164 39.72 -2.10 15.03
C LEU A 164 39.15 -1.22 16.16
N TYR A 165 39.19 -1.70 17.40
CA TYR A 165 38.70 -0.95 18.54
C TYR A 165 39.53 0.31 18.82
N SER A 166 40.87 0.19 18.88
CA SER A 166 41.77 1.32 19.16
C SER A 166 41.70 2.40 18.08
N ASN A 167 41.47 2.02 16.82
CA ASN A 167 41.34 2.95 15.70
C ASN A 167 39.89 3.43 15.45
N ASN A 168 38.92 2.95 16.24
CA ASN A 168 37.50 3.26 16.09
C ASN A 168 36.95 2.90 14.70
N LEU A 169 37.24 1.69 14.22
CA LEU A 169 36.94 1.24 12.86
C LEU A 169 35.99 0.03 12.85
N THR A 170 35.11 0.00 11.85
CA THR A 170 34.42 -1.19 11.37
C THR A 170 35.01 -1.59 10.02
N ALA A 171 35.55 -2.79 9.92
CA ALA A 171 35.87 -3.44 8.66
C ALA A 171 34.61 -4.01 8.00
N ILE A 172 34.47 -3.80 6.70
CA ILE A 172 33.28 -4.16 5.93
C ILE A 172 33.71 -5.03 4.76
N ALA A 173 33.24 -6.28 4.78
CA ALA A 173 33.51 -7.28 3.78
C ALA A 173 32.23 -7.83 3.16
N GLU A 174 32.34 -8.33 1.93
CA GLU A 174 31.31 -9.15 1.30
C GLU A 174 31.77 -10.60 1.40
N LEU A 175 31.02 -11.45 2.12
CA LEU A 175 31.25 -12.88 2.12
C LEU A 175 30.64 -13.46 0.84
N CYS A 176 31.49 -14.05 0.00
CA CYS A 176 31.09 -14.72 -1.23
C CYS A 176 31.55 -16.17 -1.16
N ASP A 177 30.60 -17.12 -1.14
CA ASP A 177 30.90 -18.54 -0.95
C ASP A 177 29.75 -19.43 -1.43
N ASP A 178 29.86 -20.01 -2.64
CA ASP A 178 28.82 -20.87 -3.22
C ASP A 178 28.58 -22.16 -2.40
N GLU A 179 29.57 -22.61 -1.59
CA GLU A 179 29.41 -23.74 -0.65
C GLU A 179 28.52 -23.37 0.55
N PHE A 180 28.44 -22.08 0.91
CA PHE A 180 27.56 -21.59 1.98
C PHE A 180 26.20 -21.15 1.45
N GLU A 181 26.16 -20.28 0.44
CA GLU A 181 24.94 -19.77 -0.21
C GLU A 181 25.24 -19.25 -1.63
N GLU A 182 24.60 -19.83 -2.65
CA GLU A 182 24.67 -19.29 -4.01
C GLU A 182 23.78 -18.03 -4.14
N HIS A 183 24.36 -16.94 -4.65
CA HIS A 183 23.62 -15.71 -4.93
C HIS A 183 23.10 -15.68 -6.38
N VAL A 184 23.70 -14.85 -7.24
CA VAL A 184 23.37 -14.74 -8.67
C VAL A 184 24.61 -14.97 -9.51
N LEU A 185 25.76 -14.45 -9.09
CA LEU A 185 27.06 -14.70 -9.71
C LEU A 185 27.80 -15.81 -8.95
N SER A 186 28.66 -16.54 -9.65
CA SER A 186 29.39 -17.68 -9.06
C SER A 186 30.66 -17.23 -8.35
N TYR A 187 30.88 -17.84 -7.18
CA TYR A 187 32.08 -17.79 -6.37
C TYR A 187 32.49 -19.23 -6.01
N PRO A 188 33.19 -19.92 -6.94
CA PRO A 188 33.71 -21.25 -6.66
C PRO A 188 34.72 -21.22 -5.50
N LYS A 189 35.05 -22.40 -4.98
CA LYS A 189 35.87 -22.59 -3.77
C LYS A 189 37.18 -21.78 -3.74
N ASP A 190 37.86 -21.63 -4.86
CA ASP A 190 39.11 -20.85 -4.98
C ASP A 190 38.90 -19.33 -4.87
N LYS A 191 37.70 -18.86 -5.24
CA LYS A 191 37.24 -17.47 -5.12
C LYS A 191 36.37 -17.23 -3.88
N SER A 192 36.17 -18.23 -3.04
CA SER A 192 35.41 -18.10 -1.80
C SER A 192 36.18 -17.28 -0.75
N GLY A 193 35.47 -16.47 0.03
CA GLY A 193 36.02 -15.76 1.19
C GLY A 193 35.44 -14.37 1.44
N LEU A 194 36.11 -13.63 2.32
CA LEU A 194 35.73 -12.28 2.75
C LEU A 194 36.45 -11.22 1.89
N TYR A 195 35.71 -10.58 0.99
CA TYR A 195 36.20 -9.49 0.14
C TYR A 195 36.06 -8.16 0.85
N LEU A 196 37.17 -7.58 1.31
CA LEU A 196 37.14 -6.33 2.08
C LEU A 196 36.96 -5.13 1.15
N HIS A 197 35.82 -4.43 1.27
CA HIS A 197 35.48 -3.27 0.44
C HIS A 197 35.39 -1.96 1.24
N GLY A 198 35.62 -1.97 2.55
CA GLY A 198 35.82 -0.73 3.29
C GLY A 198 36.20 -0.85 4.74
N LEU A 199 36.61 0.29 5.28
CA LEU A 199 36.82 0.54 6.69
C LEU A 199 36.12 1.86 7.01
N ASN A 200 35.09 1.81 7.85
CA ASN A 200 34.36 3.00 8.28
C ASN A 200 34.77 3.37 9.70
N TYR A 201 34.82 4.66 10.00
CA TYR A 201 34.92 5.10 11.39
C TYR A 201 33.59 4.89 12.10
N ASN A 202 33.63 4.47 13.36
CA ASN A 202 32.43 4.32 14.19
C ASN A 202 32.01 5.69 14.74
N THR A 203 31.55 6.55 13.83
CA THR A 203 31.11 7.93 14.08
C THR A 203 29.67 8.12 13.64
N ILE A 204 29.03 9.20 14.10
CA ILE A 204 27.66 9.58 13.71
C ILE A 204 27.67 9.95 12.22
N GLU A 205 28.59 10.83 11.80
CA GLU A 205 28.77 11.18 10.40
C GLU A 205 29.48 10.06 9.64
N PHE A 206 29.20 9.99 8.34
CA PHE A 206 29.89 9.06 7.47
C PHE A 206 31.32 9.52 7.18
N ASN A 207 32.28 8.75 7.68
CA ASN A 207 33.67 8.83 7.28
C ASN A 207 34.19 7.43 6.94
N THR A 208 34.81 7.27 5.77
CA THR A 208 35.44 6.01 5.32
C THR A 208 36.91 6.22 4.99
N VAL A 209 37.70 5.17 5.20
CA VAL A 209 39.09 5.11 4.73
C VAL A 209 39.13 5.01 3.19
N PRO A 210 40.08 5.68 2.51
CA PRO A 210 40.30 5.55 1.07
C PRO A 210 40.51 4.09 0.63
N ILE A 211 40.03 3.72 -0.56
CA ILE A 211 40.02 2.30 -0.99
C ILE A 211 41.44 1.73 -1.11
N LYS A 212 42.43 2.56 -1.45
CA LYS A 212 43.84 2.15 -1.50
C LYS A 212 44.30 1.60 -0.14
N ASP A 213 44.03 2.32 0.93
CA ASP A 213 44.45 1.94 2.28
C ASP A 213 43.59 0.77 2.82
N VAL A 214 42.33 0.67 2.39
CA VAL A 214 41.50 -0.52 2.64
C VAL A 214 42.14 -1.76 2.01
N ASN A 215 42.66 -1.68 0.78
CA ASN A 215 43.35 -2.79 0.14
C ASN A 215 44.68 -3.14 0.83
N GLU A 216 45.43 -2.16 1.34
CA GLU A 216 46.62 -2.45 2.16
C GLU A 216 46.27 -3.12 3.50
N PHE A 217 45.19 -2.68 4.15
CA PHE A 217 44.64 -3.37 5.31
C PHE A 217 44.21 -4.80 4.95
N ALA A 218 43.54 -5.00 3.83
CA ALA A 218 43.11 -6.32 3.37
C ALA A 218 44.30 -7.27 3.20
N LYS A 219 45.39 -6.82 2.57
CA LYS A 219 46.65 -7.59 2.45
C LYS A 219 47.24 -7.93 3.82
N THR A 220 47.29 -6.95 4.72
CA THR A 220 47.87 -7.12 6.06
C THR A 220 47.15 -8.18 6.88
N TRP A 221 45.82 -8.22 6.79
CA TRP A 221 44.96 -9.11 7.56
C TRP A 221 44.43 -10.31 6.74
N GLY A 222 44.96 -10.54 5.53
CA GLY A 222 44.64 -11.71 4.71
C GLY A 222 43.25 -11.76 4.08
N PHE A 223 42.54 -10.63 3.99
CA PHE A 223 41.25 -10.56 3.31
C PHE A 223 41.43 -10.65 1.79
N LYS A 224 40.38 -11.08 1.07
CA LYS A 224 40.34 -10.96 -0.39
C LYS A 224 40.26 -9.48 -0.76
N LEU A 225 41.03 -9.09 -1.77
CA LEU A 225 41.08 -7.71 -2.26
C LEU A 225 39.87 -7.42 -3.13
N ILE A 226 39.45 -6.16 -3.11
CA ILE A 226 38.48 -5.63 -4.07
C ILE A 226 39.24 -4.88 -5.14
N GLU A 227 38.98 -5.24 -6.40
CA GLU A 227 39.50 -4.49 -7.53
C GLU A 227 38.83 -3.13 -7.59
N TYR A 228 39.64 -2.12 -7.88
CA TYR A 228 39.15 -0.76 -8.07
C TYR A 228 39.93 -0.03 -9.17
N LEU A 229 39.25 0.94 -9.77
CA LEU A 229 39.81 1.92 -10.69
C LEU A 229 39.59 3.31 -10.11
N THR A 230 40.37 4.29 -10.54
CA THR A 230 40.22 5.67 -10.10
C THR A 230 40.12 6.59 -11.32
N TYR A 231 39.14 7.48 -11.32
CA TYR A 231 38.95 8.51 -12.33
C TYR A 231 38.94 9.89 -11.69
N ASP A 232 39.69 10.85 -12.22
CA ASP A 232 39.67 12.23 -11.72
C ASP A 232 38.47 13.02 -12.26
N ASN A 233 37.96 12.62 -13.43
CA ASN A 233 36.91 13.30 -14.16
C ASN A 233 35.61 12.47 -14.18
N VAL A 234 34.49 13.11 -13.85
CA VAL A 234 33.18 12.47 -13.77
C VAL A 234 32.61 12.05 -15.13
N ASP A 235 32.94 12.75 -16.21
CA ASP A 235 32.51 12.37 -17.56
C ASP A 235 33.24 11.10 -18.04
N GLN A 236 34.54 10.99 -17.76
CA GLN A 236 35.32 9.75 -18.02
C GLN A 236 34.78 8.57 -17.21
N LEU A 237 34.39 8.81 -15.96
CA LEU A 237 33.72 7.81 -15.14
C LEU A 237 32.42 7.32 -15.81
N PHE A 238 31.55 8.23 -16.25
CA PHE A 238 30.28 7.83 -16.86
C PHE A 238 30.47 7.14 -18.21
N GLU A 239 31.43 7.57 -19.04
CA GLU A 239 31.83 6.86 -20.26
C GLU A 239 32.17 5.39 -19.96
N PHE A 240 33.05 5.15 -18.98
CA PHE A 240 33.40 3.80 -18.53
C PHE A 240 32.19 2.99 -18.04
N LEU A 241 31.32 3.59 -17.21
CA LEU A 241 30.15 2.91 -16.67
C LEU A 241 29.14 2.54 -17.77
N HIS A 242 28.91 3.43 -18.73
CA HIS A 242 28.02 3.16 -19.87
C HIS A 242 28.58 2.04 -20.75
N ASP A 243 29.88 2.02 -20.99
CA ASP A 243 30.49 0.97 -21.82
C ASP A 243 30.38 -0.41 -21.19
N CYS A 244 30.67 -0.53 -19.90
CA CYS A 244 30.49 -1.80 -19.19
C CYS A 244 29.01 -2.23 -19.14
N SER A 245 28.08 -1.27 -19.06
CA SER A 245 26.64 -1.56 -19.01
C SER A 245 26.08 -2.20 -20.27
N LYS A 246 26.72 -2.00 -21.44
CA LYS A 246 26.31 -2.59 -22.72
C LYS A 246 26.40 -4.12 -22.75
N THR A 247 27.33 -4.68 -21.97
CA THR A 247 27.58 -6.13 -21.94
C THR A 247 27.24 -6.75 -20.58
N GLY A 248 27.16 -5.94 -19.53
CA GLY A 248 27.03 -6.42 -18.15
C GLY A 248 28.30 -7.11 -17.64
N THR A 249 29.44 -6.88 -18.30
CA THR A 249 30.71 -7.52 -17.99
C THR A 249 31.81 -6.51 -17.70
N TYR A 250 32.77 -6.93 -16.89
CA TYR A 250 34.04 -6.26 -16.65
C TYR A 250 35.14 -7.32 -16.60
N ASP A 251 36.25 -7.09 -17.29
CA ASP A 251 37.34 -8.05 -17.48
C ASP A 251 36.85 -9.46 -17.87
N GLN A 252 35.94 -9.52 -18.84
CA GLN A 252 35.31 -10.76 -19.35
C GLN A 252 34.50 -11.55 -18.31
N ARG A 253 34.26 -11.00 -17.11
CA ARG A 253 33.40 -11.58 -16.07
C ARG A 253 32.08 -10.82 -16.02
N GLU A 254 30.96 -11.54 -15.89
CA GLU A 254 29.68 -10.93 -15.52
C GLU A 254 29.79 -10.34 -14.11
N VAL A 255 29.39 -9.08 -13.95
CA VAL A 255 29.43 -8.39 -12.65
C VAL A 255 28.08 -7.72 -12.37
N GLU A 256 27.72 -7.57 -11.09
CA GLU A 256 26.47 -6.89 -10.72
C GLU A 256 26.53 -5.39 -11.06
N GLY A 257 27.75 -4.84 -11.09
CA GLY A 257 28.04 -3.45 -11.36
C GLY A 257 29.14 -2.93 -10.44
N PHE A 258 29.11 -1.63 -10.18
CA PHE A 258 30.11 -0.94 -9.39
C PHE A 258 29.51 -0.14 -8.24
N VAL A 259 30.31 0.06 -7.19
CA VAL A 259 30.10 1.11 -6.19
C VAL A 259 31.14 2.19 -6.44
N ILE A 260 30.68 3.43 -6.59
CA ILE A 260 31.52 4.59 -6.80
C ILE A 260 31.64 5.32 -5.48
N ARG A 261 32.86 5.55 -5.04
CA ARG A 261 33.22 6.31 -3.85
C ARG A 261 33.76 7.66 -4.30
N CYS A 262 33.19 8.75 -3.81
CA CYS A 262 33.64 10.10 -4.11
C CYS A 262 33.30 11.04 -2.93
N LYS A 263 33.50 12.33 -3.14
CA LYS A 263 33.10 13.36 -2.18
C LYS A 263 31.99 14.23 -2.75
N LYS A 264 31.19 14.83 -1.88
CA LYS A 264 30.34 15.98 -2.24
C LYS A 264 31.14 17.27 -2.26
N LEU A 265 30.51 18.36 -2.71
CA LEU A 265 31.11 19.70 -2.71
C LEU A 265 31.54 20.19 -1.31
N ASP A 266 30.91 19.68 -0.25
CA ASP A 266 31.27 19.96 1.16
C ASP A 266 32.37 19.02 1.69
N ASN A 267 33.00 18.23 0.83
CA ASN A 267 34.04 17.25 1.14
C ASN A 267 33.59 16.06 2.01
N SER A 268 32.27 15.87 2.21
CA SER A 268 31.73 14.69 2.88
C SER A 268 31.82 13.44 2.00
N ASP A 269 32.05 12.27 2.62
CA ASP A 269 32.06 10.99 1.91
C ASP A 269 30.69 10.69 1.30
N PHE A 270 30.68 10.32 0.02
CA PHE A 270 29.45 10.04 -0.69
C PHE A 270 29.62 8.90 -1.67
N PHE A 271 28.76 7.90 -1.55
CA PHE A 271 28.74 6.76 -2.43
C PHE A 271 27.48 6.76 -3.28
N PHE A 272 27.62 6.27 -4.51
CA PHE A 272 26.50 5.84 -5.34
C PHE A 272 26.87 4.52 -6.01
N LYS A 273 25.89 3.82 -6.57
CA LYS A 273 26.14 2.55 -7.27
C LYS A 273 25.64 2.64 -8.71
N TYR A 274 26.30 1.91 -9.59
CA TYR A 274 25.90 1.74 -10.96
C TYR A 274 25.73 0.24 -11.21
N LYS A 275 24.49 -0.24 -11.18
CA LYS A 275 24.18 -1.64 -11.44
C LYS A 275 23.98 -1.88 -12.92
N PHE A 276 24.51 -2.99 -13.41
CA PHE A 276 24.15 -3.50 -14.73
C PHE A 276 22.79 -4.16 -14.61
N GLU A 277 21.83 -3.66 -15.41
CA GLU A 277 20.49 -4.24 -15.42
C GLU A 277 20.55 -5.68 -15.92
N GLU A 278 21.25 -5.91 -17.02
CA GLU A 278 21.23 -7.18 -17.72
C GLU A 278 22.65 -7.73 -17.93
N PRO A 279 22.86 -9.06 -17.90
CA PRO A 279 21.85 -10.11 -17.69
C PRO A 279 21.56 -10.42 -16.20
N TYR A 280 22.11 -9.64 -15.27
CA TYR A 280 21.96 -9.87 -13.83
C TYR A 280 20.49 -9.92 -13.37
N LEU A 281 19.64 -8.99 -13.83
CA LEU A 281 18.22 -8.97 -13.48
C LEU A 281 17.46 -10.14 -14.08
N LEU A 282 17.80 -10.59 -15.30
CA LEU A 282 17.26 -11.84 -15.85
C LEU A 282 17.57 -13.03 -14.95
N TYR A 283 18.82 -13.19 -14.51
CA TYR A 283 19.20 -14.31 -13.63
C TYR A 283 18.55 -14.23 -12.25
N ARG A 284 18.44 -13.02 -11.70
CA ARG A 284 17.68 -12.81 -10.47
C ARG A 284 16.21 -13.18 -10.68
N GLN A 285 15.62 -12.80 -11.81
CA GLN A 285 14.25 -13.18 -12.16
C GLN A 285 14.11 -14.69 -12.20
N PHE A 286 15.00 -15.40 -12.90
CA PHE A 286 15.05 -16.88 -12.94
C PHE A 286 15.04 -17.47 -11.53
N ARG A 287 15.92 -17.01 -10.63
CA ARG A 287 15.96 -17.50 -9.25
C ARG A 287 14.64 -17.33 -8.51
N GLU A 288 14.05 -16.12 -8.56
CA GLU A 288 12.82 -15.83 -7.81
C GLU A 288 11.59 -16.52 -8.41
N VAL A 289 11.53 -16.73 -9.73
CA VAL A 289 10.42 -17.49 -10.36
C VAL A 289 10.56 -18.99 -10.14
N THR A 290 11.78 -19.53 -10.08
CA THR A 290 12.01 -20.94 -9.74
C THR A 290 11.55 -21.25 -8.33
N ARG A 291 11.79 -20.37 -7.36
CA ARG A 291 11.26 -20.54 -5.99
C ARG A 291 9.73 -20.63 -5.98
N GLN A 292 9.06 -19.73 -6.68
CA GLN A 292 7.58 -19.78 -6.81
C GLN A 292 7.10 -21.08 -7.47
N LEU A 293 7.78 -21.55 -8.52
CA LEU A 293 7.49 -22.82 -9.15
C LEU A 293 7.62 -24.00 -8.16
N ILE A 294 8.69 -24.00 -7.36
CA ILE A 294 8.94 -25.02 -6.35
C ILE A 294 7.86 -25.01 -5.25
N ASP A 295 7.41 -23.83 -4.85
CA ASP A 295 6.32 -23.59 -3.89
C ASP A 295 4.94 -23.98 -4.44
N GLY A 296 4.87 -24.50 -5.68
CA GLY A 296 3.65 -25.01 -6.30
C GLY A 296 2.83 -23.97 -7.04
N VAL A 297 3.38 -22.77 -7.28
CA VAL A 297 2.72 -21.76 -8.13
C VAL A 297 2.77 -22.24 -9.58
N PRO A 298 1.63 -22.40 -10.28
CA PRO A 298 1.63 -22.77 -11.68
C PRO A 298 2.38 -21.75 -12.55
N ILE A 299 3.11 -22.21 -13.56
CA ILE A 299 3.95 -21.36 -14.44
C ILE A 299 3.17 -20.15 -14.99
N HIS A 300 1.92 -20.35 -15.41
CA HIS A 300 1.07 -19.29 -15.96
C HIS A 300 0.62 -18.25 -14.93
N SER A 301 0.66 -18.57 -13.62
CA SER A 301 0.33 -17.65 -12.54
C SER A 301 1.54 -16.84 -12.05
N ILE A 302 2.77 -17.21 -12.46
CA ILE A 302 4.00 -16.51 -12.06
C ILE A 302 4.12 -15.20 -12.83
N ARG A 303 4.10 -14.08 -12.10
CA ARG A 303 4.09 -12.73 -12.69
C ARG A 303 5.49 -12.29 -13.13
N MET A 304 5.62 -11.81 -14.36
CA MET A 304 6.88 -11.35 -14.97
C MET A 304 6.72 -9.95 -15.55
N LYS A 305 7.63 -9.02 -15.22
CA LYS A 305 7.59 -7.62 -15.71
C LYS A 305 8.37 -7.41 -17.01
N LYS A 306 9.52 -8.08 -17.14
CA LYS A 306 10.41 -8.05 -18.32
C LYS A 306 10.76 -9.49 -18.71
N ASN A 307 11.32 -9.66 -19.90
CA ASN A 307 11.95 -10.91 -20.36
C ASN A 307 10.99 -12.12 -20.30
N LYS A 308 9.71 -11.90 -20.68
CA LYS A 308 8.60 -12.84 -20.45
C LYS A 308 8.78 -14.14 -21.23
N TYR A 309 9.17 -14.05 -22.50
CA TYR A 309 9.28 -15.21 -23.39
C TYR A 309 10.35 -16.17 -22.86
N ILE A 310 11.56 -15.66 -22.62
CA ILE A 310 12.67 -16.50 -22.23
C ILE A 310 12.51 -17.04 -20.80
N THR A 311 11.83 -16.28 -19.93
CA THR A 311 11.53 -16.74 -18.57
C THR A 311 10.48 -17.84 -18.54
N ARG A 312 9.48 -17.83 -19.42
CA ARG A 312 8.55 -18.96 -19.58
C ARG A 312 9.28 -20.22 -20.05
N LYS A 313 10.16 -20.10 -21.04
CA LYS A 313 10.99 -21.21 -21.52
C LYS A 313 11.88 -21.79 -20.42
N TYR A 314 12.49 -20.91 -19.63
CA TYR A 314 13.27 -21.31 -18.46
C TYR A 314 12.43 -22.05 -17.40
N LEU A 315 11.22 -21.57 -17.10
CA LEU A 315 10.32 -22.23 -16.14
C LEU A 315 9.85 -23.60 -16.62
N GLU A 316 9.52 -23.74 -17.91
CA GLU A 316 9.19 -25.03 -18.54
C GLU A 316 10.36 -26.02 -18.42
N PHE A 317 11.57 -25.54 -18.74
CA PHE A 317 12.80 -26.32 -18.61
C PHE A 317 13.06 -26.75 -17.16
N ALA A 318 13.03 -25.80 -16.21
CA ALA A 318 13.30 -26.06 -14.80
C ALA A 318 12.28 -27.04 -14.20
N ASN A 319 11.00 -26.93 -14.56
CA ASN A 319 9.97 -27.87 -14.12
C ASN A 319 10.27 -29.30 -14.58
N ASN A 320 10.66 -29.48 -15.84
CA ASN A 320 11.05 -30.79 -16.37
C ASN A 320 12.34 -31.31 -15.69
N LEU A 321 13.34 -30.45 -15.52
CA LEU A 321 14.59 -30.79 -14.84
C LEU A 321 14.35 -31.30 -13.41
N PHE A 322 13.46 -30.66 -12.65
CA PHE A 322 13.13 -31.10 -11.28
C PHE A 322 12.30 -32.37 -11.22
N GLN A 323 11.51 -32.69 -12.25
CA GLN A 323 10.84 -33.99 -12.35
C GLN A 323 11.85 -35.12 -12.60
N GLN A 324 12.87 -34.87 -13.42
CA GLN A 324 13.92 -35.84 -13.72
C GLN A 324 14.95 -35.97 -12.59
N GLN A 325 15.26 -34.86 -11.91
CA GLN A 325 16.27 -34.77 -10.86
C GLN A 325 15.70 -34.09 -9.59
N PRO A 326 14.88 -34.78 -8.79
CA PRO A 326 14.25 -34.20 -7.60
C PRO A 326 15.23 -33.64 -6.56
N ASN A 327 16.45 -34.17 -6.49
CA ASN A 327 17.48 -33.68 -5.57
C ASN A 327 17.86 -32.20 -5.85
N LEU A 328 17.88 -31.79 -7.12
CA LEU A 328 18.15 -30.38 -7.48
C LEU A 328 17.07 -29.44 -6.94
N LYS A 329 15.82 -29.91 -6.82
CA LYS A 329 14.71 -29.13 -6.26
C LYS A 329 14.94 -28.82 -4.78
N SER A 330 15.34 -29.83 -4.00
CA SER A 330 15.64 -29.67 -2.57
C SER A 330 16.85 -28.77 -2.35
N GLN A 331 17.93 -28.99 -3.12
CA GLN A 331 19.13 -28.13 -3.08
C GLN A 331 18.81 -26.67 -3.41
N PHE A 332 17.93 -26.41 -4.38
CA PHE A 332 17.55 -25.05 -4.75
C PHE A 332 16.84 -24.29 -3.62
N LEU A 333 15.98 -24.96 -2.84
CA LEU A 333 15.35 -24.38 -1.65
C LEU A 333 16.36 -24.05 -0.56
N GLU A 334 17.35 -24.92 -0.41
CA GLU A 334 18.50 -24.69 0.45
C GLU A 334 19.49 -23.69 -0.17
N GLY A 335 19.21 -23.05 -1.32
CA GLY A 335 20.09 -22.05 -1.92
C GLY A 335 21.37 -22.59 -2.56
N HIS A 336 21.33 -23.82 -3.07
CA HIS A 336 22.37 -24.47 -3.87
C HIS A 336 21.84 -24.91 -5.24
N GLY A 337 22.69 -24.99 -6.25
CA GLY A 337 22.31 -25.41 -7.61
C GLY A 337 21.52 -24.36 -8.40
N ILE A 338 21.42 -23.12 -7.90
CA ILE A 338 20.77 -22.01 -8.59
C ILE A 338 21.52 -21.68 -9.88
N ILE A 339 22.82 -21.57 -9.77
CA ILE A 339 23.73 -21.27 -10.89
C ILE A 339 23.76 -22.45 -11.87
N LYS A 340 23.77 -23.68 -11.34
CA LYS A 340 23.74 -24.91 -12.13
C LYS A 340 22.49 -25.02 -12.99
N VAL A 341 21.30 -24.78 -12.43
CA VAL A 341 20.03 -24.84 -13.19
C VAL A 341 20.03 -23.80 -14.33
N ARG A 342 20.53 -22.59 -14.07
CA ARG A 342 20.72 -21.57 -15.12
C ARG A 342 21.70 -22.03 -16.21
N GLN A 343 22.85 -22.58 -15.83
CA GLN A 343 23.86 -23.04 -16.80
C GLN A 343 23.32 -24.18 -17.67
N LEU A 344 22.61 -25.14 -17.08
CA LEU A 344 21.95 -26.21 -17.84
C LEU A 344 20.90 -25.66 -18.83
N PHE A 345 20.21 -24.57 -18.48
CA PHE A 345 19.28 -23.92 -19.41
C PHE A 345 19.99 -23.21 -20.57
N LEU A 346 21.10 -22.51 -20.29
CA LEU A 346 21.95 -21.90 -21.31
C LEU A 346 22.47 -22.97 -22.29
N GLU A 347 22.98 -24.09 -21.75
CA GLU A 347 23.43 -25.24 -22.53
C GLU A 347 22.30 -25.85 -23.38
N HIS A 348 21.09 -25.99 -22.81
CA HIS A 348 19.92 -26.51 -23.50
C HIS A 348 19.52 -25.66 -24.72
N LEU A 349 19.73 -24.35 -24.66
CA LEU A 349 19.48 -23.43 -25.78
C LEU A 349 20.71 -23.22 -26.68
N HIS A 350 21.83 -23.89 -26.39
CA HIS A 350 23.12 -23.68 -27.07
C HIS A 350 23.62 -22.22 -26.98
N GLU A 351 23.36 -21.56 -25.84
CA GLU A 351 23.77 -20.18 -25.59
C GLU A 351 24.88 -20.11 -24.54
N SER A 352 25.75 -19.10 -24.67
CA SER A 352 26.91 -18.93 -23.79
C SER A 352 26.74 -17.83 -22.73
N THR A 353 25.81 -16.88 -22.93
CA THR A 353 25.60 -15.75 -22.03
C THR A 353 24.12 -15.40 -21.88
N GLY A 354 23.76 -14.78 -20.76
CA GLY A 354 22.41 -14.26 -20.56
C GLY A 354 22.08 -13.08 -21.47
N MET A 355 23.08 -12.37 -22.02
CA MET A 355 22.84 -11.34 -23.04
C MET A 355 22.25 -11.96 -24.32
N ASN A 356 22.68 -13.16 -24.70
CA ASN A 356 22.08 -13.86 -25.83
C ASN A 356 20.63 -14.27 -25.54
N LEU A 357 20.33 -14.69 -24.31
CA LEU A 357 18.95 -14.98 -23.88
C LEU A 357 18.03 -13.77 -24.02
N LEU A 358 18.54 -12.56 -23.77
CA LEU A 358 17.78 -11.31 -23.96
C LEU A 358 17.57 -10.99 -25.43
N ASN A 359 18.59 -11.20 -26.26
CA ASN A 359 18.45 -11.07 -27.72
C ASN A 359 17.40 -12.06 -28.26
N LEU A 360 17.34 -13.28 -27.72
CA LEU A 360 16.27 -14.23 -28.02
C LEU A 360 14.91 -13.72 -27.55
N ASP A 361 14.82 -13.19 -26.32
CA ASP A 361 13.57 -12.60 -25.81
C ASP A 361 13.09 -11.43 -26.68
N GLU A 362 13.99 -10.61 -27.22
CA GLU A 362 13.64 -9.52 -28.13
C GLU A 362 13.26 -9.99 -29.53
N LYS A 363 13.96 -10.98 -30.09
CA LYS A 363 13.67 -11.56 -31.41
C LYS A 363 12.34 -12.32 -31.40
N PHE A 364 12.10 -13.09 -30.34
CA PHE A 364 10.89 -13.87 -30.12
C PHE A 364 9.91 -13.13 -29.19
N LYS A 365 10.10 -11.81 -29.05
CA LYS A 365 9.09 -10.87 -28.58
C LYS A 365 8.04 -10.78 -29.67
N GLU A 366 7.30 -11.87 -29.85
CA GLU A 366 6.20 -11.88 -30.76
C GLU A 366 5.23 -10.76 -30.31
N PRO A 367 4.67 -9.95 -31.23
CA PRO A 367 3.39 -9.35 -30.94
C PRO A 367 2.47 -10.53 -30.71
N GLU A 368 2.21 -10.84 -29.43
CA GLU A 368 1.52 -12.06 -29.01
C GLU A 368 0.34 -12.31 -29.94
N LYS A 369 0.41 -13.37 -30.75
CA LYS A 369 -0.81 -13.93 -31.32
C LYS A 369 -1.64 -14.34 -30.11
N LEU A 370 -2.68 -13.56 -29.84
CA LEU A 370 -3.65 -13.75 -28.77
C LEU A 370 -4.46 -15.02 -29.05
N ASP A 371 -3.84 -16.19 -28.93
CA ASP A 371 -4.48 -17.46 -29.31
C ASP A 371 -5.59 -17.84 -28.31
N THR A 372 -5.63 -17.23 -27.11
CA THR A 372 -6.68 -17.48 -26.12
C THR A 372 -7.58 -16.26 -25.92
N VAL A 373 -8.79 -16.32 -26.49
CA VAL A 373 -9.86 -15.33 -26.30
C VAL A 373 -10.82 -15.80 -25.21
N LYS A 374 -11.10 -14.93 -24.23
CA LYS A 374 -12.14 -15.12 -23.22
C LYS A 374 -13.20 -14.02 -23.34
N TYR A 375 -14.44 -14.34 -22.95
CA TYR A 375 -15.60 -13.49 -23.21
C TYR A 375 -16.31 -13.10 -21.92
N VAL A 376 -16.72 -11.84 -21.83
CA VAL A 376 -17.58 -11.34 -20.76
C VAL A 376 -18.87 -10.82 -21.36
N ILE A 377 -20.00 -11.44 -21.01
CA ILE A 377 -21.32 -11.05 -21.48
C ILE A 377 -21.98 -10.16 -20.44
N ILE A 378 -22.26 -8.91 -20.81
CA ILE A 378 -22.66 -7.83 -19.90
C ILE A 378 -24.03 -7.30 -20.33
N PRO A 379 -25.07 -7.38 -19.49
CA PRO A 379 -26.37 -6.84 -19.82
C PRO A 379 -26.44 -5.34 -19.49
N ILE A 380 -27.21 -4.61 -20.28
CA ILE A 380 -27.57 -3.20 -20.10
C ILE A 380 -29.08 -3.16 -19.97
N ALA A 381 -29.57 -3.06 -18.73
CA ALA A 381 -30.98 -3.26 -18.42
C ALA A 381 -31.39 -2.56 -17.12
N THR A 382 -32.69 -2.61 -16.80
CA THR A 382 -33.23 -2.34 -15.46
C THR A 382 -33.66 -3.65 -14.80
N ILE A 383 -34.30 -3.54 -13.63
CA ILE A 383 -34.87 -4.69 -12.91
C ILE A 383 -36.09 -5.20 -13.69
N GLY A 384 -36.28 -6.52 -13.78
CA GLY A 384 -37.45 -7.11 -14.42
C GLY A 384 -37.33 -7.31 -15.94
N CYS A 385 -36.22 -6.89 -16.57
CA CYS A 385 -36.00 -7.10 -18.01
C CYS A 385 -35.76 -8.56 -18.44
N GLY A 386 -35.59 -9.49 -17.50
CA GLY A 386 -35.37 -10.92 -17.80
C GLY A 386 -33.91 -11.37 -17.88
N LYS A 387 -32.93 -10.55 -17.46
CA LYS A 387 -31.49 -10.87 -17.47
C LYS A 387 -31.15 -12.25 -16.90
N THR A 388 -31.55 -12.50 -15.66
CA THR A 388 -31.24 -13.75 -14.96
C THR A 388 -31.87 -14.94 -15.64
N THR A 389 -33.10 -14.82 -16.13
CA THR A 389 -33.75 -15.90 -16.91
C THR A 389 -32.98 -16.19 -18.19
N LEU A 390 -32.55 -15.16 -18.93
CA LEU A 390 -31.73 -15.32 -20.14
C LEU A 390 -30.38 -15.97 -19.82
N PHE A 391 -29.66 -15.49 -18.80
CA PHE A 391 -28.36 -16.05 -18.42
C PHE A 391 -28.44 -17.46 -17.85
N MET A 392 -29.47 -17.79 -17.09
CA MET A 392 -29.68 -19.18 -16.65
C MET A 392 -30.00 -20.10 -17.83
N THR A 393 -30.78 -19.63 -18.80
CA THR A 393 -31.06 -20.40 -20.02
C THR A 393 -29.76 -20.66 -20.80
N LEU A 394 -28.92 -19.64 -20.98
CA LEU A 394 -27.60 -19.79 -21.63
C LEU A 394 -26.67 -20.72 -20.84
N ASN A 395 -26.65 -20.63 -19.51
CA ASN A 395 -25.85 -21.50 -18.65
C ASN A 395 -26.33 -22.97 -18.70
N ASN A 396 -27.63 -23.21 -18.84
CA ASN A 396 -28.20 -24.56 -19.01
C ASN A 396 -27.83 -25.16 -20.37
N LEU A 397 -27.80 -24.34 -21.43
CA LEU A 397 -27.41 -24.76 -22.78
C LEU A 397 -25.90 -24.93 -22.94
N PHE A 398 -25.12 -24.11 -22.23
CA PHE A 398 -23.66 -24.10 -22.26
C PHE A 398 -23.09 -24.19 -20.84
N PRO A 399 -23.00 -25.41 -20.26
CA PRO A 399 -22.58 -25.61 -18.87
C PRO A 399 -21.17 -25.11 -18.53
N ASP A 400 -20.30 -24.97 -19.54
CA ASP A 400 -18.93 -24.45 -19.40
C ASP A 400 -18.88 -22.91 -19.26
N TRP A 401 -20.03 -22.24 -19.38
CA TRP A 401 -20.14 -20.81 -19.15
C TRP A 401 -20.47 -20.57 -17.68
N ILE A 402 -19.85 -19.57 -17.05
CA ILE A 402 -20.07 -19.29 -15.63
C ILE A 402 -21.01 -18.13 -15.44
N HIS A 403 -22.12 -18.37 -14.74
CA HIS A 403 -23.07 -17.35 -14.32
C HIS A 403 -22.71 -16.73 -12.97
N ILE A 404 -22.39 -15.43 -12.97
CA ILE A 404 -22.12 -14.67 -11.74
C ILE A 404 -23.24 -13.67 -11.50
N GLN A 405 -23.96 -13.84 -10.41
CA GLN A 405 -25.05 -12.96 -10.00
C GLN A 405 -24.59 -11.92 -8.97
N ASN A 406 -24.65 -10.64 -9.33
CA ASN A 406 -24.32 -9.54 -8.41
C ASN A 406 -25.23 -9.52 -7.18
N ASP A 407 -26.45 -10.02 -7.30
CA ASP A 407 -27.41 -10.11 -6.20
C ASP A 407 -26.90 -11.06 -5.10
N ASN A 408 -26.21 -12.14 -5.47
CA ASN A 408 -25.54 -13.08 -4.54
C ASN A 408 -24.27 -12.53 -3.88
N VAL A 409 -23.78 -11.35 -4.30
CA VAL A 409 -22.59 -10.73 -3.71
C VAL A 409 -22.98 -9.79 -2.57
N ALA A 410 -22.60 -10.13 -1.34
CA ALA A 410 -22.85 -9.33 -0.16
C ALA A 410 -22.17 -7.94 -0.26
N LYS A 411 -22.81 -6.90 0.30
CA LYS A 411 -22.29 -5.50 0.28
C LYS A 411 -20.88 -5.39 0.88
N LYS A 412 -20.54 -6.23 1.87
CA LYS A 412 -19.22 -6.28 2.54
C LYS A 412 -18.30 -7.42 2.05
N ALA A 413 -18.62 -8.06 0.92
CA ALA A 413 -17.78 -9.12 0.38
C ALA A 413 -16.35 -8.61 0.10
N LYS A 414 -15.36 -9.43 0.48
CA LYS A 414 -13.92 -9.15 0.26
C LYS A 414 -13.61 -8.98 -1.23
N LEU A 415 -14.29 -9.72 -2.09
CA LEU A 415 -14.22 -9.62 -3.54
C LEU A 415 -15.56 -9.08 -4.09
N LYS A 416 -15.47 -8.10 -4.99
CA LYS A 416 -16.64 -7.57 -5.71
C LYS A 416 -16.93 -8.38 -6.98
N VAL A 417 -18.10 -8.20 -7.58
CA VAL A 417 -18.54 -8.95 -8.77
C VAL A 417 -17.54 -8.86 -9.94
N THR A 418 -16.84 -7.74 -10.14
CA THR A 418 -15.78 -7.59 -11.16
C THR A 418 -14.55 -8.43 -10.87
N GLU A 419 -14.19 -8.63 -9.59
CA GLU A 419 -13.08 -9.51 -9.19
C GLU A 419 -13.47 -10.98 -9.23
N LEU A 420 -14.74 -11.30 -8.92
CA LEU A 420 -15.29 -12.64 -9.14
C LEU A 420 -15.32 -12.99 -10.63
N CYS A 421 -15.64 -12.03 -11.50
CA CYS A 421 -15.56 -12.17 -12.95
C CYS A 421 -14.13 -12.53 -13.39
N LEU A 422 -13.14 -11.73 -12.97
CA LEU A 422 -11.72 -12.00 -13.26
C LEU A 422 -11.26 -13.38 -12.74
N LYS A 423 -11.66 -13.75 -11.52
CA LYS A 423 -11.36 -15.06 -10.95
C LYS A 423 -12.02 -16.21 -11.71
N ALA A 424 -13.26 -16.04 -12.18
CA ALA A 424 -13.94 -17.05 -12.99
C ALA A 424 -13.31 -17.16 -14.37
N LEU A 425 -12.89 -16.04 -14.97
CA LEU A 425 -12.18 -16.02 -16.24
C LEU A 425 -10.86 -16.77 -16.19
N ASP A 426 -10.22 -16.93 -15.04
CA ASP A 426 -9.01 -17.76 -14.91
C ASP A 426 -9.23 -19.18 -15.47
N ASN A 427 -10.31 -19.82 -15.03
CA ASN A 427 -10.61 -21.23 -15.35
C ASN A 427 -11.68 -21.42 -16.43
N ASN A 428 -12.39 -20.35 -16.84
CA ASN A 428 -13.54 -20.45 -17.72
C ASN A 428 -13.42 -19.50 -18.93
N ARG A 429 -13.94 -19.94 -20.07
CA ARG A 429 -13.88 -19.18 -21.33
C ARG A 429 -14.90 -18.05 -21.40
N VAL A 430 -16.06 -18.21 -20.73
CA VAL A 430 -17.16 -17.22 -20.74
C VAL A 430 -17.65 -16.94 -19.32
N VAL A 431 -17.87 -15.66 -19.03
CA VAL A 431 -18.59 -15.21 -17.84
C VAL A 431 -19.85 -14.45 -18.22
N LEU A 432 -20.99 -14.90 -17.68
CA LEU A 432 -22.27 -14.20 -17.72
C LEU A 432 -22.35 -13.26 -16.51
N PHE A 433 -22.12 -11.97 -16.75
CA PHE A 433 -21.99 -10.94 -15.72
C PHE A 433 -23.36 -10.34 -15.36
N ASP A 434 -24.10 -10.99 -14.45
CA ASP A 434 -25.49 -10.61 -14.13
C ASP A 434 -25.55 -9.43 -13.15
N ARG A 435 -25.60 -8.22 -13.72
CA ARG A 435 -25.80 -6.93 -13.05
C ARG A 435 -26.54 -5.98 -14.00
N ASN A 436 -27.35 -5.05 -13.49
CA ASN A 436 -28.16 -4.18 -14.36
C ASN A 436 -27.35 -3.30 -15.34
N ASN A 437 -26.28 -2.64 -14.87
CA ASN A 437 -25.45 -1.72 -15.66
C ASN A 437 -26.24 -0.62 -16.38
N SER A 438 -27.26 -0.09 -15.69
CA SER A 438 -28.23 0.87 -16.21
C SER A 438 -27.58 2.21 -16.54
N GLU A 439 -26.54 2.61 -15.81
CA GLU A 439 -25.84 3.89 -16.00
C GLU A 439 -24.51 3.74 -16.72
N ARG A 440 -24.12 4.77 -17.47
CA ARG A 440 -22.81 4.85 -18.15
C ARG A 440 -21.63 4.71 -17.17
N ARG A 441 -21.75 5.27 -15.96
CA ARG A 441 -20.72 5.14 -14.91
C ARG A 441 -20.52 3.68 -14.46
N GLU A 442 -21.59 2.88 -14.43
CA GLU A 442 -21.54 1.48 -14.01
C GLU A 442 -20.82 0.63 -15.06
N ARG A 443 -21.09 0.91 -16.34
CA ARG A 443 -20.40 0.30 -17.49
C ARG A 443 -18.91 0.68 -17.49
N LYS A 444 -18.60 1.97 -17.32
CA LYS A 444 -17.21 2.45 -17.17
C LYS A 444 -16.48 1.71 -16.04
N GLN A 445 -17.13 1.59 -14.89
CA GLN A 445 -16.55 0.92 -13.72
C GLN A 445 -16.19 -0.55 -13.99
N ILE A 446 -16.94 -1.26 -14.85
CA ILE A 446 -16.56 -2.62 -15.26
C ILE A 446 -15.24 -2.61 -16.01
N PHE A 447 -15.15 -1.84 -17.10
CA PHE A 447 -13.95 -1.79 -17.93
C PHE A 447 -12.74 -1.30 -17.14
N ASP A 448 -12.88 -0.22 -16.38
CA ASP A 448 -11.79 0.32 -15.56
C ASP A 448 -11.29 -0.71 -14.54
N THR A 449 -12.21 -1.37 -13.82
CA THR A 449 -11.82 -2.31 -12.76
C THR A 449 -11.21 -3.58 -13.36
N ILE A 450 -11.78 -4.09 -14.46
CA ILE A 450 -11.22 -5.25 -15.15
C ILE A 450 -9.85 -4.90 -15.72
N ASN A 451 -9.66 -3.75 -16.37
CA ASN A 451 -8.37 -3.32 -16.90
C ASN A 451 -7.31 -3.10 -15.81
N GLN A 452 -7.72 -2.52 -14.67
CA GLN A 452 -6.81 -2.28 -13.55
C GLN A 452 -6.37 -3.58 -12.87
N LYS A 453 -7.29 -4.55 -12.74
CA LYS A 453 -7.08 -5.77 -11.95
C LYS A 453 -6.83 -7.02 -12.78
N ARG A 454 -6.97 -7.01 -14.11
CA ARG A 454 -6.83 -8.22 -14.96
C ARG A 454 -5.51 -8.96 -14.73
N GLY A 455 -4.40 -8.23 -14.67
CA GLY A 455 -3.07 -8.80 -14.43
C GLY A 455 -2.90 -9.43 -13.04
N ASP A 456 -3.89 -9.27 -12.15
CA ASP A 456 -3.91 -9.99 -10.87
C ASP A 456 -4.47 -11.40 -10.97
N TYR A 457 -5.27 -11.70 -12.00
CA TYR A 457 -6.10 -12.91 -12.09
C TYR A 457 -5.91 -13.70 -13.38
N ILE A 458 -5.63 -13.05 -14.51
CA ILE A 458 -5.51 -13.68 -15.82
C ILE A 458 -4.25 -13.17 -16.53
N ASP A 459 -3.62 -14.03 -17.33
CA ASP A 459 -2.41 -13.70 -18.10
C ASP A 459 -2.67 -12.57 -19.10
N ASP A 460 -1.68 -11.69 -19.30
CA ASP A 460 -1.76 -10.59 -20.26
C ASP A 460 -1.95 -11.06 -21.71
N ILE A 461 -1.55 -12.32 -21.99
CA ILE A 461 -1.71 -12.97 -23.30
C ILE A 461 -3.17 -13.29 -23.64
N ILE A 462 -4.07 -13.20 -22.66
CA ILE A 462 -5.48 -13.49 -22.85
C ILE A 462 -6.18 -12.24 -23.40
N ASN A 463 -6.78 -12.38 -24.58
CA ASN A 463 -7.65 -11.35 -25.12
C ASN A 463 -9.03 -11.42 -24.46
N LEU A 464 -9.49 -10.30 -23.91
CA LEU A 464 -10.85 -10.19 -23.39
C LEU A 464 -11.76 -9.54 -24.41
N LYS A 465 -12.84 -10.21 -24.75
CA LYS A 465 -13.92 -9.71 -25.59
C LYS A 465 -15.16 -9.42 -24.77
N TYR A 466 -15.74 -8.23 -24.93
CA TYR A 466 -16.92 -7.78 -24.21
C TYR A 466 -18.15 -7.81 -25.11
N ILE A 467 -19.15 -8.61 -24.73
CA ILE A 467 -20.42 -8.72 -25.46
C ILE A 467 -21.50 -7.99 -24.64
N GLY A 468 -21.99 -6.87 -25.15
CA GLY A 468 -23.09 -6.11 -24.55
C GLY A 468 -24.45 -6.65 -24.97
N LEU A 469 -25.37 -6.83 -24.02
CA LEU A 469 -26.77 -7.18 -24.28
C LEU A 469 -27.66 -5.99 -23.92
N ASN A 470 -28.15 -5.24 -24.91
CA ASN A 470 -29.02 -4.10 -24.66
C ASN A 470 -30.49 -4.54 -24.60
N PHE A 471 -31.06 -4.61 -23.39
CA PHE A 471 -32.44 -5.05 -23.16
C PHE A 471 -33.48 -3.97 -23.44
N ILE A 472 -33.08 -2.70 -23.47
CA ILE A 472 -33.98 -1.56 -23.58
C ILE A 472 -33.58 -0.78 -24.83
N ASN A 473 -34.44 -0.81 -25.84
CA ASN A 473 -34.26 -0.12 -27.11
C ASN A 473 -35.62 0.47 -27.49
N ASP A 474 -35.68 1.77 -27.78
CA ASP A 474 -36.85 2.41 -28.41
C ASP A 474 -38.18 2.21 -27.66
N VAL A 475 -38.14 2.14 -26.32
CA VAL A 475 -39.30 1.92 -25.43
C VAL A 475 -39.43 3.10 -24.46
N SER A 476 -40.65 3.56 -24.20
CA SER A 476 -40.91 4.65 -23.24
C SER A 476 -40.74 4.18 -21.79
N ASP A 477 -40.47 5.11 -20.87
CA ASP A 477 -40.37 4.79 -19.44
C ASP A 477 -41.64 4.13 -18.89
N ASP A 478 -42.81 4.54 -19.38
CA ASP A 478 -44.11 3.98 -18.99
C ASP A 478 -44.29 2.54 -19.49
N GLU A 479 -43.94 2.27 -20.75
CA GLU A 479 -44.01 0.93 -21.33
C GLU A 479 -42.99 -0.01 -20.66
N LEU A 480 -41.77 0.48 -20.41
CA LEU A 480 -40.74 -0.25 -19.66
C LEU A 480 -41.21 -0.58 -18.25
N TRP A 481 -41.85 0.39 -17.57
CA TRP A 481 -42.44 0.19 -16.26
C TRP A 481 -43.51 -0.91 -16.30
N ASP A 482 -44.49 -0.82 -17.19
CA ASP A 482 -45.59 -1.78 -17.25
C ASP A 482 -45.09 -3.21 -17.50
N ILE A 483 -44.14 -3.39 -18.43
CA ILE A 483 -43.57 -4.71 -18.74
C ILE A 483 -42.81 -5.26 -17.52
N THR A 484 -41.89 -4.47 -16.97
CA THR A 484 -41.01 -4.94 -15.90
C THR A 484 -41.74 -5.13 -14.58
N PHE A 485 -42.69 -4.25 -14.26
CA PHE A 485 -43.52 -4.31 -13.06
C PHE A 485 -44.45 -5.53 -13.10
N ASN A 486 -45.15 -5.77 -14.22
CA ASN A 486 -46.01 -6.94 -14.35
C ASN A 486 -45.21 -8.25 -14.25
N ARG A 487 -43.98 -8.31 -14.80
CA ARG A 487 -43.09 -9.46 -14.66
C ARG A 487 -42.67 -9.73 -13.22
N ILE A 488 -42.34 -8.69 -12.45
CA ILE A 488 -41.95 -8.85 -11.05
C ILE A 488 -43.16 -9.22 -10.20
N LYS A 489 -44.32 -8.60 -10.44
CA LYS A 489 -45.59 -8.94 -9.78
C LYS A 489 -45.97 -10.40 -10.02
N ASN A 490 -45.90 -10.88 -11.26
CA ASN A 490 -46.22 -12.28 -11.60
C ASN A 490 -45.19 -13.28 -11.04
N ARG A 491 -43.95 -12.84 -10.78
CA ARG A 491 -42.88 -13.67 -10.19
C ARG A 491 -42.99 -13.80 -8.67
N GLY A 492 -43.76 -12.92 -8.01
CA GLY A 492 -43.98 -12.95 -6.56
C GLY A 492 -42.66 -12.88 -5.75
N ASN A 493 -42.55 -13.66 -4.67
CA ASN A 493 -41.36 -13.71 -3.82
C ASN A 493 -40.15 -14.48 -4.41
N ASN A 494 -40.21 -14.95 -5.67
CA ASN A 494 -39.13 -15.73 -6.29
C ASN A 494 -38.00 -14.85 -6.88
N HIS A 495 -37.76 -13.65 -6.33
CA HIS A 495 -36.67 -12.75 -6.70
C HIS A 495 -35.74 -12.51 -5.50
N GLN A 496 -34.43 -12.67 -5.68
CA GLN A 496 -33.41 -12.68 -4.62
C GLN A 496 -33.38 -11.41 -3.76
N SER A 497 -33.51 -10.25 -4.41
CA SER A 497 -33.37 -8.94 -3.75
C SER A 497 -34.71 -8.22 -3.55
N ILE A 498 -35.83 -8.73 -4.06
CA ILE A 498 -37.08 -7.97 -4.19
C ILE A 498 -38.25 -8.88 -3.86
N GLN A 499 -38.75 -8.77 -2.63
CA GLN A 499 -39.90 -9.54 -2.16
C GLN A 499 -41.14 -8.66 -2.24
N PHE A 500 -41.84 -8.73 -3.37
CA PHE A 500 -43.00 -7.89 -3.67
C PHE A 500 -44.09 -8.01 -2.59
N GLU A 501 -44.27 -9.18 -1.98
CA GLU A 501 -45.31 -9.40 -0.97
C GLU A 501 -44.97 -8.77 0.40
N ASN A 502 -43.68 -8.52 0.68
CA ASN A 502 -43.23 -8.02 1.98
C ASN A 502 -43.18 -6.48 2.04
N ASP A 503 -42.80 -5.80 0.94
CA ASP A 503 -42.78 -4.33 0.87
C ASP A 503 -43.00 -3.81 -0.57
N PRO A 504 -44.25 -3.75 -1.05
CA PRO A 504 -44.59 -3.30 -2.40
C PRO A 504 -44.07 -1.89 -2.73
N ASN A 505 -44.05 -0.98 -1.75
CA ASN A 505 -43.64 0.41 -1.94
C ASN A 505 -42.13 0.53 -2.14
N LEU A 506 -41.34 -0.24 -1.37
CA LEU A 506 -39.89 -0.32 -1.59
C LEU A 506 -39.56 -0.87 -2.98
N VAL A 507 -40.27 -1.92 -3.43
CA VAL A 507 -40.09 -2.47 -4.78
C VAL A 507 -40.34 -1.42 -5.84
N ILE A 508 -41.46 -0.69 -5.73
CA ILE A 508 -41.83 0.38 -6.66
C ILE A 508 -40.74 1.45 -6.71
N ASN A 509 -40.28 1.92 -5.55
CA ASN A 509 -39.27 2.97 -5.46
C ASN A 509 -37.92 2.54 -6.06
N VAL A 510 -37.49 1.31 -5.79
CA VAL A 510 -36.24 0.77 -6.35
C VAL A 510 -36.34 0.66 -7.87
N MET A 511 -37.42 0.08 -8.40
CA MET A 511 -37.63 -0.08 -9.83
C MET A 511 -37.66 1.28 -10.55
N LYS A 512 -38.45 2.23 -10.05
CA LYS A 512 -38.50 3.60 -10.59
C LYS A 512 -37.14 4.27 -10.56
N GLY A 513 -36.36 4.05 -9.49
CA GLY A 513 -35.00 4.54 -9.38
C GLY A 513 -34.08 4.02 -10.50
N PHE A 514 -34.18 2.73 -10.85
CA PHE A 514 -33.40 2.16 -11.95
C PHE A 514 -33.84 2.65 -13.34
N ILE A 515 -35.14 2.85 -13.57
CA ILE A 515 -35.67 3.39 -14.82
C ILE A 515 -35.24 4.85 -14.98
N LYS A 516 -35.46 5.69 -13.97
CA LYS A 516 -35.15 7.13 -14.02
C LYS A 516 -33.67 7.43 -14.30
N ARG A 517 -32.76 6.56 -13.84
CA ARG A 517 -31.32 6.72 -14.05
C ARG A 517 -30.78 5.95 -15.25
N PHE A 518 -31.63 5.22 -15.97
CA PHE A 518 -31.17 4.45 -17.12
C PHE A 518 -30.60 5.39 -18.18
N GLN A 519 -29.44 5.01 -18.74
CA GLN A 519 -28.76 5.74 -19.79
C GLN A 519 -28.53 4.81 -20.97
N ASN A 520 -29.11 5.17 -22.11
CA ASN A 520 -28.98 4.45 -23.38
C ASN A 520 -27.52 4.16 -23.72
N VAL A 521 -27.31 3.04 -24.41
CA VAL A 521 -25.99 2.65 -24.92
C VAL A 521 -25.64 3.50 -26.15
N ASP A 522 -24.40 3.98 -26.22
CA ASP A 522 -23.86 4.64 -27.41
C ASP A 522 -22.46 4.11 -27.72
N THR A 523 -22.39 3.15 -28.64
CA THR A 523 -21.14 2.47 -29.00
C THR A 523 -20.13 3.34 -29.72
N ASN A 524 -20.45 4.60 -30.03
CA ASN A 524 -19.50 5.54 -30.63
C ASN A 524 -18.65 6.29 -29.59
N ILE A 525 -19.04 6.21 -28.31
CA ILE A 525 -18.37 6.95 -27.23
C ILE A 525 -17.97 6.02 -26.07
N PRO A 526 -16.82 6.27 -25.42
CA PRO A 526 -16.47 5.57 -24.19
C PRO A 526 -17.53 5.77 -23.10
N PRO A 527 -17.80 4.81 -22.23
CA PRO A 527 -17.18 3.49 -22.14
C PRO A 527 -17.79 2.46 -23.11
N ASP A 528 -18.90 2.78 -23.78
CA ASP A 528 -19.69 1.82 -24.55
C ASP A 528 -19.03 1.45 -25.88
N SER A 529 -18.13 2.28 -26.38
CA SER A 529 -17.22 1.95 -27.48
C SER A 529 -16.26 0.79 -27.18
N ASN A 530 -16.16 0.34 -25.93
CA ASN A 530 -15.32 -0.79 -25.54
C ASN A 530 -16.02 -2.16 -25.70
N PHE A 531 -17.30 -2.19 -26.09
CA PHE A 531 -17.96 -3.45 -26.43
C PHE A 531 -17.54 -3.93 -27.82
N ASP A 532 -17.01 -5.15 -27.90
CA ASP A 532 -16.63 -5.77 -29.18
C ASP A 532 -17.84 -6.23 -30.00
N LEU A 533 -18.95 -6.55 -29.32
CA LEU A 533 -20.23 -6.89 -29.93
C LEU A 533 -21.36 -6.33 -29.07
N MET A 534 -22.31 -5.63 -29.71
CA MET A 534 -23.53 -5.16 -29.05
C MET A 534 -24.75 -5.84 -29.66
N ILE A 535 -25.50 -6.58 -28.84
CA ILE A 535 -26.71 -7.29 -29.25
C ILE A 535 -27.92 -6.54 -28.72
N LYS A 536 -28.75 -6.04 -29.63
CA LYS A 536 -30.04 -5.41 -29.30
C LYS A 536 -31.08 -6.50 -29.05
N LEU A 537 -31.74 -6.43 -27.90
CA LEU A 537 -32.75 -7.38 -27.47
C LEU A 537 -34.12 -6.73 -27.42
N ASN A 538 -35.15 -7.56 -27.55
CA ASN A 538 -36.54 -7.14 -27.44
C ASN A 538 -37.02 -7.34 -26.00
N ILE A 539 -37.36 -6.24 -25.31
CA ILE A 539 -37.84 -6.31 -23.93
C ILE A 539 -39.07 -7.22 -23.79
N ASN A 540 -39.88 -7.41 -24.83
CA ASN A 540 -41.15 -8.13 -24.79
C ASN A 540 -41.02 -9.66 -24.71
N SER A 541 -39.90 -10.27 -25.14
CA SER A 541 -39.77 -11.73 -25.16
C SER A 541 -38.38 -12.23 -24.75
N SER A 542 -38.31 -12.90 -23.60
CA SER A 542 -37.06 -13.50 -23.11
C SER A 542 -36.59 -14.71 -23.93
N LEU A 543 -37.52 -15.51 -24.46
CA LEU A 543 -37.20 -16.69 -25.27
C LEU A 543 -36.60 -16.31 -26.62
N GLU A 544 -37.21 -15.33 -27.31
CA GLU A 544 -36.68 -14.81 -28.58
C GLU A 544 -35.31 -14.14 -28.38
N ASN A 545 -35.10 -13.51 -27.22
CA ASN A 545 -33.80 -12.95 -26.87
C ASN A 545 -32.71 -14.02 -26.73
N VAL A 546 -33.03 -15.19 -26.15
CA VAL A 546 -32.08 -16.32 -26.09
C VAL A 546 -31.67 -16.75 -27.49
N LYS A 547 -32.64 -16.97 -28.39
CA LYS A 547 -32.36 -17.32 -29.80
C LYS A 547 -31.52 -16.25 -30.49
N THR A 548 -31.86 -14.99 -30.29
CA THR A 548 -31.14 -13.84 -30.86
C THR A 548 -29.68 -13.80 -30.40
N VAL A 549 -29.43 -13.98 -29.10
CA VAL A 549 -28.07 -13.99 -28.53
C VAL A 549 -27.26 -15.15 -29.09
N ILE A 550 -27.81 -16.37 -29.09
CA ILE A 550 -27.13 -17.56 -29.62
C ILE A 550 -26.75 -17.37 -31.08
N ASN A 551 -27.68 -16.93 -31.92
CA ASN A 551 -27.43 -16.73 -33.35
C ASN A 551 -26.40 -15.63 -33.61
N LYS A 552 -26.48 -14.50 -32.89
CA LYS A 552 -25.51 -13.40 -33.04
C LYS A 552 -24.11 -13.80 -32.58
N ILE A 553 -23.99 -14.55 -31.49
CA ILE A 553 -22.71 -15.06 -31.01
C ILE A 553 -22.16 -16.12 -31.97
N HIS A 554 -22.97 -17.06 -32.45
CA HIS A 554 -22.54 -18.06 -33.44
C HIS A 554 -22.01 -17.40 -34.72
N ASN A 555 -22.72 -16.39 -35.25
CA ASN A 555 -22.32 -15.70 -36.47
C ASN A 555 -21.02 -14.89 -36.31
N GLN A 556 -20.82 -14.24 -35.15
CA GLN A 556 -19.64 -13.40 -34.92
C GLN A 556 -18.43 -14.19 -34.37
N TYR A 557 -18.69 -15.22 -33.59
CA TYR A 557 -17.70 -16.03 -32.87
C TYR A 557 -18.07 -17.53 -32.99
N PRO A 558 -17.90 -18.13 -34.18
CA PRO A 558 -18.30 -19.53 -34.44
C PRO A 558 -17.53 -20.54 -33.56
N ASP A 559 -16.31 -20.20 -33.14
CA ASP A 559 -15.53 -21.02 -32.21
C ASP A 559 -16.12 -21.05 -30.79
N LEU A 560 -16.94 -20.05 -30.43
CA LEU A 560 -17.56 -19.97 -29.11
C LEU A 560 -18.86 -20.78 -29.04
N ILE A 561 -19.67 -20.74 -30.10
CA ILE A 561 -20.86 -21.60 -30.26
C ILE A 561 -20.69 -22.33 -31.59
N LYS A 562 -20.21 -23.58 -31.55
CA LYS A 562 -19.91 -24.35 -32.76
C LYS A 562 -21.17 -24.80 -33.51
N SER A 563 -22.21 -25.14 -32.78
CA SER A 563 -23.50 -25.57 -33.30
C SER A 563 -24.62 -24.89 -32.52
N VAL A 564 -25.58 -24.30 -33.23
CA VAL A 564 -26.77 -23.69 -32.62
C VAL A 564 -27.67 -24.80 -32.05
N PRO A 565 -28.05 -24.77 -30.76
CA PRO A 565 -28.99 -25.73 -30.20
C PRO A 565 -30.35 -25.69 -30.90
N SER A 566 -31.04 -26.82 -30.92
CA SER A 566 -32.39 -26.93 -31.50
C SER A 566 -33.43 -26.13 -30.70
N ASP A 567 -34.54 -25.76 -31.33
CA ASP A 567 -35.64 -25.07 -30.65
C ASP A 567 -36.18 -25.84 -29.45
N SER A 568 -36.18 -27.18 -29.51
CA SER A 568 -36.61 -28.04 -28.39
C SER A 568 -35.68 -27.93 -27.19
N GLU A 569 -34.36 -27.89 -27.41
CA GLU A 569 -33.36 -27.73 -26.35
C GLU A 569 -33.45 -26.35 -25.71
N ILE A 570 -33.57 -25.30 -26.55
CA ILE A 570 -33.73 -23.91 -26.08
C ILE A 570 -34.98 -23.77 -25.22
N ASN A 571 -36.12 -24.31 -25.68
CA ASN A 571 -37.38 -24.26 -24.94
C ASN A 571 -37.27 -25.02 -23.60
N SER A 572 -36.67 -26.21 -23.60
CA SER A 572 -36.47 -26.99 -22.37
C SER A 572 -35.59 -26.26 -21.34
N ALA A 573 -34.47 -25.68 -21.79
CA ALA A 573 -33.57 -24.90 -20.95
C ALA A 573 -34.25 -23.63 -20.42
N PHE A 574 -35.09 -22.97 -21.21
CA PHE A 574 -35.83 -21.78 -20.85
C PHE A 574 -36.92 -22.07 -19.79
N GLU A 575 -37.68 -23.16 -19.96
CA GLU A 575 -38.66 -23.63 -18.98
C GLU A 575 -37.99 -23.98 -17.64
N SER A 576 -36.82 -24.61 -17.68
CA SER A 576 -36.02 -24.84 -16.47
C SER A 576 -35.61 -23.54 -15.77
N ALA A 577 -35.20 -22.52 -16.53
CA ALA A 577 -34.82 -21.21 -16.00
C ALA A 577 -36.02 -20.42 -15.42
N LEU A 578 -37.23 -20.58 -15.98
CA LEU A 578 -38.45 -19.96 -15.45
C LEU A 578 -38.86 -20.55 -14.09
N ASN A 579 -38.66 -21.85 -13.91
CA ASN A 579 -39.01 -22.57 -12.69
C ASN A 579 -37.96 -22.49 -11.57
N TYR A 580 -36.84 -21.80 -11.82
CA TYR A 580 -35.77 -21.66 -10.84
C TYR A 580 -36.17 -20.80 -9.63
N LYS A 581 -35.99 -21.35 -8.43
CA LYS A 581 -36.15 -20.64 -7.16
C LYS A 581 -34.79 -20.21 -6.61
N PRO A 582 -34.60 -18.93 -6.27
CA PRO A 582 -33.34 -18.47 -5.70
C PRO A 582 -33.09 -18.99 -4.27
N THR A 583 -31.82 -19.28 -3.96
CA THR A 583 -31.38 -19.80 -2.64
C THR A 583 -30.82 -18.73 -1.70
N PHE A 584 -30.52 -17.53 -2.20
CA PHE A 584 -29.94 -16.43 -1.43
C PHE A 584 -30.86 -15.20 -1.47
N ILE A 585 -31.27 -14.69 -0.30
CA ILE A 585 -32.09 -13.48 -0.17
C ILE A 585 -31.20 -12.33 0.28
N LYS A 586 -31.13 -11.26 -0.51
CA LYS A 586 -30.33 -10.07 -0.20
C LYS A 586 -31.18 -9.08 0.59
N ASP A 587 -30.77 -8.78 1.82
CA ASP A 587 -31.39 -7.74 2.64
C ASP A 587 -31.18 -6.36 1.98
N MET A 588 -32.27 -5.81 1.43
CA MET A 588 -32.31 -4.51 0.75
C MET A 588 -32.77 -3.39 1.68
N THR A 589 -32.89 -3.63 2.99
CA THR A 589 -33.14 -2.56 3.95
C THR A 589 -32.10 -1.46 3.75
N THR A 590 -32.60 -0.25 3.51
CA THR A 590 -31.80 0.97 3.50
C THR A 590 -31.13 1.06 4.86
N THR A 591 -29.80 0.90 4.92
CA THR A 591 -29.03 1.26 6.10
C THR A 591 -29.33 2.72 6.39
N LYS A 592 -30.08 2.99 7.46
CA LYS A 592 -30.29 4.35 7.97
C LYS A 592 -28.92 5.01 8.05
N LEU A 593 -28.80 6.22 7.50
CA LEU A 593 -27.59 7.01 7.65
C LEU A 593 -27.32 7.16 9.15
N ASP A 594 -26.08 6.93 9.57
CA ASP A 594 -25.66 7.29 10.93
C ASP A 594 -25.44 8.81 10.93
N PRO A 595 -25.89 9.53 11.97
CA PRO A 595 -25.70 10.97 12.06
C PRO A 595 -24.21 11.34 12.14
N GLN A 596 -23.83 12.47 11.57
CA GLN A 596 -22.47 12.97 11.60
C GLN A 596 -22.08 13.46 12.99
N TYR A 597 -22.95 14.24 13.66
CA TYR A 597 -22.76 14.67 15.05
C TYR A 597 -24.06 15.10 15.74
N TYR A 598 -24.01 15.15 17.06
CA TYR A 598 -25.02 15.77 17.92
C TYR A 598 -24.45 17.06 18.52
N GLY A 599 -25.25 18.12 18.55
CA GLY A 599 -24.85 19.41 19.08
C GLY A 599 -25.97 20.10 19.84
N ILE A 600 -25.58 21.14 20.58
CA ILE A 600 -26.50 22.07 21.25
C ILE A 600 -26.37 23.40 20.52
N SER A 601 -27.44 23.89 19.91
CA SER A 601 -27.45 25.20 19.26
C SER A 601 -27.41 26.29 20.32
N ILE A 602 -26.51 27.26 20.17
CA ILE A 602 -26.38 28.38 21.11
C ILE A 602 -26.93 29.64 20.47
N ASN A 603 -27.86 30.28 21.13
CA ASN A 603 -28.41 31.55 20.66
C ASN A 603 -27.28 32.60 20.58
N SER A 604 -27.12 33.17 19.38
CA SER A 604 -26.04 34.09 19.04
C SER A 604 -25.98 35.31 19.96
N THR A 605 -27.11 35.77 20.47
CA THR A 605 -27.20 36.93 21.39
C THR A 605 -26.36 36.69 22.65
N HIS A 606 -26.37 35.47 23.20
CA HIS A 606 -25.55 35.13 24.36
C HIS A 606 -24.07 35.13 24.01
N VAL A 607 -23.69 34.55 22.87
CA VAL A 607 -22.29 34.51 22.42
C VAL A 607 -21.76 35.92 22.19
N TYR A 608 -22.51 36.78 21.49
CA TYR A 608 -22.12 38.18 21.27
C TYR A 608 -22.01 38.99 22.55
N LYS A 609 -22.89 38.76 23.54
CA LYS A 609 -22.77 39.37 24.88
C LYS A 609 -21.48 38.93 25.59
N LEU A 610 -21.13 37.64 25.51
CA LEU A 610 -19.87 37.14 26.09
C LEU A 610 -18.66 37.77 25.41
N LEU A 611 -18.71 37.97 24.09
CA LEU A 611 -17.62 38.57 23.32
C LEU A 611 -17.29 40.02 23.72
N GLU A 612 -18.20 40.73 24.39
CA GLU A 612 -17.90 42.05 24.98
C GLU A 612 -16.72 42.00 25.96
N SER A 613 -16.56 40.88 26.70
CA SER A 613 -15.45 40.70 27.65
C SER A 613 -14.07 40.63 27.02
N ILE A 614 -14.00 40.37 25.71
CA ILE A 614 -12.76 40.35 24.93
C ILE A 614 -12.77 41.38 23.80
N SER A 615 -13.64 42.39 23.88
CA SER A 615 -13.80 43.43 22.85
C SER A 615 -12.50 44.17 22.52
N ASP A 616 -11.62 44.36 23.50
CA ASP A 616 -10.31 44.99 23.32
C ASP A 616 -9.23 44.04 22.78
N ASN A 617 -9.52 42.74 22.58
CA ASN A 617 -8.55 41.77 22.08
C ASN A 617 -8.31 41.94 20.56
N GLU A 618 -7.06 42.14 20.17
CA GLU A 618 -6.66 42.35 18.77
C GLU A 618 -7.03 41.19 17.83
N ASN A 619 -6.95 39.93 18.28
CA ASN A 619 -7.38 38.79 17.47
C ASN A 619 -8.89 38.78 17.24
N TYR A 620 -9.67 39.19 18.25
CA TYR A 620 -11.12 39.29 18.10
C TYR A 620 -11.51 40.44 17.16
N LYS A 621 -10.88 41.62 17.30
CA LYS A 621 -11.08 42.75 16.38
C LYS A 621 -10.78 42.35 14.94
N SER A 622 -9.62 41.73 14.71
CA SER A 622 -9.20 41.25 13.39
C SER A 622 -10.18 40.22 12.81
N MET A 623 -10.64 39.25 13.62
CA MET A 623 -11.61 38.24 13.21
C MET A 623 -12.97 38.86 12.84
N LYS A 624 -13.38 39.91 13.54
CA LYS A 624 -14.60 40.67 13.26
C LYS A 624 -14.48 41.47 11.96
N GLU A 625 -13.37 42.18 11.74
CA GLU A 625 -13.11 42.94 10.52
C GLU A 625 -13.07 42.06 9.28
N GLN A 626 -12.44 40.89 9.39
CA GLN A 626 -12.29 39.94 8.29
C GLN A 626 -13.50 39.01 8.10
N LYS A 627 -14.55 39.16 8.93
CA LYS A 627 -15.78 38.35 8.91
C LYS A 627 -15.52 36.84 9.08
N PHE A 628 -14.61 36.49 9.98
CA PHE A 628 -14.24 35.10 10.30
C PHE A 628 -14.98 34.54 11.53
N ILE A 629 -15.89 35.31 12.12
CA ILE A 629 -16.81 34.84 13.17
C ILE A 629 -17.90 33.98 12.52
N GLN A 630 -18.25 32.85 13.16
CA GLN A 630 -19.30 31.96 12.67
C GLN A 630 -20.68 32.64 12.68
N GLU A 631 -21.53 32.28 11.72
CA GLU A 631 -22.92 32.75 11.66
C GLU A 631 -23.83 32.00 12.64
N GLU A 632 -23.54 30.71 12.89
CA GLU A 632 -24.22 29.87 13.88
C GLU A 632 -23.22 29.34 14.90
N PHE A 633 -23.63 29.31 16.18
CA PHE A 633 -22.82 28.78 17.27
C PHE A 633 -23.45 27.51 17.82
N HIS A 634 -22.60 26.53 18.13
CA HIS A 634 -23.05 25.31 18.77
C HIS A 634 -21.96 24.70 19.65
N VAL A 635 -22.38 23.86 20.59
CA VAL A 635 -21.51 22.95 21.34
C VAL A 635 -21.65 21.56 20.75
N THR A 636 -20.56 20.98 20.24
CA THR A 636 -20.58 19.59 19.75
C THR A 636 -20.53 18.62 20.94
N LEU A 637 -21.58 17.84 21.16
CA LEU A 637 -21.64 16.80 22.21
C LEU A 637 -20.88 15.55 21.79
N ALA A 638 -21.07 15.11 20.54
CA ALA A 638 -20.45 13.91 20.02
C ALA A 638 -20.39 13.94 18.50
N HIS A 639 -19.23 13.61 17.93
CA HIS A 639 -19.04 13.47 16.48
C HIS A 639 -18.67 12.03 16.13
N ILE A 640 -19.14 11.52 14.98
CA ILE A 640 -18.94 10.12 14.56
C ILE A 640 -17.45 9.76 14.41
N SER A 641 -16.60 10.72 14.03
CA SER A 641 -15.14 10.53 13.95
C SER A 641 -14.51 10.18 15.31
N SER A 642 -15.10 10.67 16.41
CA SER A 642 -14.68 10.40 17.79
C SER A 642 -15.19 9.05 18.34
N SER A 643 -15.98 8.30 17.55
CA SER A 643 -16.49 6.98 17.95
C SER A 643 -15.41 5.88 17.93
N LYS A 644 -14.27 6.10 17.25
CA LYS A 644 -13.14 5.15 17.21
C LYS A 644 -12.51 5.03 18.60
N GLY A 645 -12.81 3.95 19.31
CA GLY A 645 -12.39 3.70 20.69
C GLY A 645 -13.53 3.83 21.72
N ASN A 646 -14.62 4.52 21.37
CA ASN A 646 -15.77 4.80 22.25
C ASN A 646 -17.13 4.41 21.62
N LYS A 647 -17.17 3.35 20.80
CA LYS A 647 -18.37 2.94 20.03
C LYS A 647 -19.61 2.72 20.90
N GLN A 648 -19.43 2.26 22.13
CA GLN A 648 -20.54 2.02 23.07
C GLN A 648 -21.20 3.33 23.52
N LYS A 649 -20.40 4.36 23.81
CA LYS A 649 -20.90 5.70 24.18
C LYS A 649 -21.64 6.35 23.01
N TRP A 650 -21.08 6.27 21.79
CA TRP A 650 -21.76 6.74 20.56
C TRP A 650 -23.13 6.08 20.34
N LYS A 651 -23.21 4.75 20.49
CA LYS A 651 -24.50 4.02 20.38
C LYS A 651 -25.49 4.41 21.48
N ASN A 652 -25.01 4.70 22.69
CA ASN A 652 -25.86 5.15 23.79
C ASN A 652 -26.47 6.53 23.51
N ILE A 653 -25.68 7.46 22.96
CA ILE A 653 -26.15 8.78 22.54
C ILE A 653 -27.24 8.65 21.47
N ILE A 654 -27.01 7.84 20.42
CA ILE A 654 -28.02 7.58 19.38
C ILE A 654 -29.31 7.00 19.98
N LYS A 655 -29.18 6.06 20.93
CA LYS A 655 -30.33 5.43 21.58
C LYS A 655 -31.15 6.42 22.42
N LYS A 656 -30.47 7.35 23.11
CA LYS A 656 -31.12 8.33 24.01
C LYS A 656 -31.69 9.53 23.25
N LEU A 657 -30.94 10.09 22.30
CA LEU A 657 -31.31 11.30 21.56
C LEU A 657 -32.12 11.02 20.28
N GLY A 658 -32.13 9.77 19.81
CA GLY A 658 -32.78 9.42 18.55
C GLY A 658 -31.97 9.84 17.33
N LEU A 659 -32.43 9.41 16.15
CA LEU A 659 -31.71 9.61 14.88
C LEU A 659 -32.12 10.90 14.15
N GLY A 660 -33.28 11.51 14.42
CA GLY A 660 -33.80 12.58 13.55
C GLY A 660 -34.18 12.08 12.15
N ASP A 661 -34.50 13.01 11.23
CA ASP A 661 -34.76 12.73 9.82
C ASP A 661 -33.47 12.82 8.99
N SER A 662 -33.01 11.69 8.48
CA SER A 662 -31.78 11.58 7.68
C SER A 662 -31.83 12.31 6.33
N ASN A 663 -33.00 12.83 5.91
CA ASN A 663 -33.14 13.62 4.68
C ASN A 663 -32.95 15.12 4.91
N GLN A 664 -32.80 15.56 6.15
CA GLN A 664 -32.56 16.95 6.53
C GLN A 664 -31.16 17.10 7.12
N GLY A 665 -30.43 18.15 6.73
CA GLY A 665 -29.06 18.37 7.20
C GLY A 665 -28.99 18.56 8.71
N LYS A 666 -29.76 19.50 9.28
CA LYS A 666 -29.86 19.77 10.72
C LYS A 666 -31.28 19.49 11.20
N ASN A 667 -31.44 18.64 12.20
CA ASN A 667 -32.73 18.29 12.80
C ASN A 667 -32.73 18.73 14.25
N GLU A 668 -33.65 19.60 14.64
CA GLU A 668 -33.89 19.87 16.06
C GLU A 668 -34.48 18.63 16.74
N LEU A 669 -34.05 18.37 17.96
CA LEU A 669 -34.52 17.27 18.78
C LEU A 669 -35.35 17.82 19.94
N ASP A 670 -36.21 16.98 20.51
CA ASP A 670 -37.05 17.34 21.67
C ASP A 670 -36.27 17.36 23.00
N PHE A 671 -35.06 17.94 22.97
CA PHE A 671 -34.20 18.09 24.13
C PHE A 671 -33.62 19.51 24.19
N LYS A 672 -33.44 19.99 25.42
CA LYS A 672 -32.78 21.26 25.71
C LYS A 672 -31.65 21.07 26.73
N ALA A 673 -30.65 21.93 26.69
CA ALA A 673 -29.50 21.88 27.58
C ALA A 673 -29.23 23.23 28.24
N ASP A 674 -28.78 23.15 29.49
CA ASP A 674 -28.24 24.29 30.22
C ASP A 674 -26.72 24.21 30.18
N ILE A 675 -26.08 25.28 29.71
CA ILE A 675 -24.63 25.34 29.51
C ILE A 675 -24.06 26.49 30.32
N LYS A 676 -22.90 26.25 30.93
CA LYS A 676 -22.14 27.26 31.64
C LYS A 676 -20.87 27.61 30.86
N PRO A 677 -20.74 28.81 30.30
CA PRO A 677 -19.47 29.33 29.78
C PRO A 677 -18.44 29.46 30.90
N LEU A 678 -17.23 28.98 30.64
CA LEU A 678 -16.15 28.97 31.63
C LEU A 678 -15.06 29.96 31.27
N GLN A 679 -14.47 29.82 30.07
CA GLN A 679 -13.29 30.60 29.68
C GLN A 679 -13.25 30.84 28.18
N PHE A 680 -12.84 32.03 27.76
CA PHE A 680 -12.34 32.24 26.41
C PHE A 680 -10.92 31.67 26.29
N VAL A 681 -10.67 31.01 25.16
CA VAL A 681 -9.33 30.59 24.73
C VAL A 681 -9.10 31.15 23.33
N VAL A 682 -8.22 32.15 23.27
CA VAL A 682 -7.79 32.80 22.04
C VAL A 682 -6.46 32.20 21.63
N ASN A 683 -6.45 31.38 20.58
CA ASN A 683 -5.23 30.88 19.95
C ASN A 683 -4.80 31.90 18.89
N GLU A 684 -3.78 32.69 19.20
CA GLU A 684 -3.39 33.86 18.41
C GLU A 684 -3.10 33.48 16.94
N GLY A 685 -3.73 34.19 16.01
CA GLY A 685 -3.62 33.94 14.56
C GLY A 685 -4.31 32.66 14.05
N LYS A 686 -4.97 31.87 14.92
CA LYS A 686 -5.59 30.59 14.55
C LYS A 686 -7.09 30.55 14.79
N LEU A 687 -7.55 30.59 16.04
CA LEU A 687 -8.97 30.44 16.37
C LEU A 687 -9.33 31.06 17.71
N ILE A 688 -10.62 31.32 17.90
CA ILE A 688 -11.19 31.70 19.20
C ILE A 688 -12.27 30.68 19.54
N CYS A 689 -12.22 30.14 20.76
CA CYS A 689 -13.27 29.28 21.29
C CYS A 689 -13.59 29.60 22.75
N ILE A 690 -14.77 29.18 23.20
CA ILE A 690 -15.24 29.33 24.58
C ILE A 690 -15.31 27.92 25.16
N LYS A 691 -14.52 27.60 26.19
CA LYS A 691 -14.68 26.37 26.97
C LYS A 691 -15.97 26.48 27.76
N VAL A 692 -16.79 25.43 27.72
CA VAL A 692 -18.08 25.39 28.41
C VAL A 692 -18.21 24.11 29.22
N GLU A 693 -19.14 24.12 30.17
CA GLU A 693 -19.57 22.97 30.96
C GLU A 693 -21.04 22.71 30.65
N LEU A 694 -21.39 21.44 30.43
CA LEU A 694 -22.77 21.01 30.29
C LEU A 694 -23.31 20.72 31.68
N LEU A 695 -24.36 21.43 32.10
CA LEU A 695 -24.92 21.27 33.45
C LEU A 695 -25.97 20.16 33.49
N ARG A 696 -26.92 20.18 32.55
CA ARG A 696 -27.99 19.17 32.43
C ARG A 696 -28.61 19.19 31.03
N ILE A 697 -29.27 18.08 30.67
CA ILE A 697 -30.10 17.95 29.47
C ILE A 697 -31.50 17.53 29.90
N LYS A 698 -32.53 18.19 29.38
CA LYS A 698 -33.94 17.95 29.67
C LYS A 698 -34.69 17.51 28.41
N GLN A 699 -35.71 16.65 28.55
CA GLN A 699 -36.59 16.22 27.47
C GLN A 699 -38.04 16.69 27.66
N GLY A 700 -38.64 17.22 26.60
CA GLY A 700 -40.05 17.61 26.53
C GLY A 700 -40.48 18.69 27.55
N GLU A 701 -41.78 18.98 27.60
CA GLU A 701 -42.36 19.97 28.52
C GLU A 701 -42.32 19.56 30.00
N LEU A 702 -42.13 18.26 30.28
CA LEU A 702 -42.09 17.70 31.64
C LEU A 702 -40.69 17.79 32.30
N GLU A 703 -39.72 18.44 31.64
CA GLU A 703 -38.35 18.66 32.12
C GLU A 703 -37.65 17.40 32.66
N ILE A 704 -37.83 16.25 31.99
CA ILE A 704 -37.20 14.99 32.42
C ILE A 704 -35.69 15.10 32.16
N GLU A 705 -34.89 15.04 33.22
CA GLU A 705 -33.43 15.09 33.13
C GLU A 705 -32.86 13.78 32.57
N ILE A 706 -31.96 13.90 31.60
CA ILE A 706 -31.34 12.77 30.93
C ILE A 706 -29.83 12.88 31.01
N ASP A 707 -29.25 11.84 31.58
CA ASP A 707 -27.80 11.69 31.63
C ASP A 707 -27.25 11.34 30.24
N ILE A 708 -26.41 12.22 29.70
CA ILE A 708 -25.68 11.99 28.45
C ILE A 708 -24.23 12.40 28.67
N GLU A 709 -23.36 11.40 28.62
CA GLU A 709 -21.92 11.63 28.67
C GLU A 709 -21.41 12.06 27.28
N PRO A 710 -20.87 13.28 27.12
CA PRO A 710 -20.33 13.73 25.84
C PRO A 710 -19.10 12.93 25.40
N LEU A 711 -18.86 12.83 24.09
CA LEU A 711 -17.62 12.22 23.57
C LEU A 711 -16.45 13.20 23.54
N ASN A 712 -16.73 14.50 23.45
CA ASN A 712 -15.71 15.52 23.45
C ASN A 712 -15.29 15.82 24.89
N LEU A 713 -14.01 15.60 25.21
CA LEU A 713 -13.46 15.79 26.55
C LEU A 713 -13.54 17.25 27.03
N HIS A 714 -13.38 18.19 26.11
CA HIS A 714 -13.51 19.62 26.38
C HIS A 714 -14.62 20.20 25.52
N LEU A 715 -15.81 20.32 26.12
CA LEU A 715 -16.92 21.00 25.47
C LEU A 715 -16.58 22.47 25.24
N HIS A 716 -16.94 22.94 24.05
CA HIS A 716 -16.64 24.31 23.65
C HIS A 716 -17.57 24.81 22.56
N ILE A 717 -17.64 26.13 22.45
CA ILE A 717 -18.23 26.85 21.32
C ILE A 717 -17.08 27.42 20.50
N THR A 718 -16.99 27.10 19.22
CA THR A 718 -16.02 27.77 18.34
C THR A 718 -16.61 29.11 17.91
N VAL A 719 -15.90 30.21 18.18
CA VAL A 719 -16.34 31.57 17.80
C VAL A 719 -15.98 31.85 16.34
N GLY A 720 -14.78 31.45 15.92
CA GLY A 720 -14.30 31.66 14.56
C GLY A 720 -12.88 31.15 14.37
N CYS A 721 -12.44 31.07 13.11
CA CYS A 721 -11.12 30.54 12.73
C CYS A 721 -10.50 31.39 11.61
N PHE A 722 -9.21 31.69 11.73
CA PHE A 722 -8.40 32.26 10.65
C PHE A 722 -7.96 31.13 9.70
N PRO A 723 -8.21 31.24 8.37
CA PRO A 723 -7.71 30.26 7.41
C PRO A 723 -6.19 30.08 7.49
N PRO A 724 -5.65 28.85 7.41
CA PRO A 724 -6.32 27.59 7.05
C PRO A 724 -6.91 26.80 8.24
N THR A 725 -7.04 27.42 9.42
CA THR A 725 -7.53 26.75 10.64
C THR A 725 -9.01 26.36 10.51
N LEU A 726 -9.36 25.16 10.97
CA LEU A 726 -10.71 24.59 10.93
C LEU A 726 -11.29 24.44 12.33
N ALA A 727 -12.61 24.56 12.47
CA ALA A 727 -13.30 24.59 13.77
C ALA A 727 -13.03 23.37 14.66
N TYR A 728 -12.82 22.17 14.09
CA TYR A 728 -12.52 20.98 14.89
C TYR A 728 -11.21 21.12 15.68
N GLN A 729 -10.28 21.99 15.25
CA GLN A 729 -9.00 22.23 15.92
C GLN A 729 -9.16 22.92 17.28
N SER A 730 -10.33 23.49 17.59
CA SER A 730 -10.68 23.93 18.95
C SER A 730 -10.55 22.79 19.97
N ASN A 731 -10.88 21.54 19.59
CA ASN A 731 -10.65 20.36 20.44
C ASN A 731 -9.16 20.15 20.74
N THR A 732 -8.31 20.31 19.72
CA THR A 732 -6.85 20.12 19.86
C THR A 732 -6.26 21.21 20.73
N THR A 733 -6.63 22.47 20.48
CA THR A 733 -6.23 23.63 21.30
C THR A 733 -6.55 23.41 22.79
N LEU A 734 -7.78 22.99 23.10
CA LEU A 734 -8.17 22.75 24.50
C LEU A 734 -7.51 21.50 25.09
N THR A 735 -7.35 20.43 24.31
CA THR A 735 -6.71 19.20 24.79
C THR A 735 -5.25 19.45 25.19
N GLU A 736 -4.50 20.23 24.41
CA GLU A 736 -3.13 20.58 24.79
C GLU A 736 -3.09 21.58 25.96
N LEU A 737 -4.02 22.56 26.02
CA LEU A 737 -4.09 23.50 27.14
C LEU A 737 -4.37 22.84 28.50
N TYR A 738 -5.20 21.80 28.54
CA TYR A 738 -5.59 21.08 29.77
C TYR A 738 -4.93 19.69 29.89
N LYS A 739 -3.84 19.45 29.16
CA LYS A 739 -3.14 18.16 29.16
C LYS A 739 -2.64 17.74 30.54
N ASP A 740 -2.16 18.71 31.32
CA ASP A 740 -1.53 18.48 32.63
C ASP A 740 -2.49 18.59 33.82
N SER A 741 -3.64 19.26 33.63
CA SER A 741 -4.69 19.37 34.65
C SER A 741 -6.03 19.76 34.01
N MET A 742 -7.12 19.22 34.56
CA MET A 742 -8.50 19.55 34.19
C MET A 742 -8.99 20.87 34.81
N ASP A 743 -8.26 21.43 35.78
CA ASP A 743 -8.63 22.67 36.46
C ASP A 743 -8.64 23.87 35.50
N LEU A 744 -9.57 24.81 35.74
CA LEU A 744 -9.62 26.06 34.98
C LEU A 744 -8.31 26.83 35.11
N LYS A 745 -7.79 27.29 33.97
CA LYS A 745 -6.56 28.06 33.91
C LYS A 745 -6.81 29.48 34.44
N LYS A 746 -5.83 30.11 35.08
CA LYS A 746 -5.96 31.52 35.47
C LYS A 746 -5.89 32.42 34.23
N ASP A 747 -6.41 33.64 34.33
CA ASP A 747 -6.26 34.64 33.27
C ASP A 747 -4.77 34.86 32.96
N GLY A 748 -4.43 34.85 31.68
CA GLY A 748 -3.03 34.96 31.27
C GLY A 748 -2.75 34.41 29.88
N ILE A 749 -1.46 34.36 29.56
CA ILE A 749 -0.93 33.84 28.30
C ILE A 749 -0.21 32.52 28.60
N TYR A 750 -0.48 31.50 27.80
CA TYR A 750 0.09 30.16 27.89
C TYR A 750 0.75 29.82 26.55
N GLU A 751 2.02 29.43 26.59
CA GLU A 751 2.77 28.99 25.41
C GLU A 751 2.76 27.47 25.37
N ILE A 752 2.18 26.90 24.31
CA ILE A 752 1.95 25.45 24.16
C ILE A 752 2.43 25.04 22.78
N GLY A 753 3.63 24.44 22.72
CA GLY A 753 4.30 24.18 21.46
C GLY A 753 4.55 25.49 20.71
N ASP A 754 4.05 25.58 19.47
CA ASP A 754 4.14 26.79 18.64
C ASP A 754 2.95 27.76 18.87
N ASP A 755 1.98 27.39 19.72
CA ASP A 755 0.77 28.16 19.94
C ASP A 755 0.90 29.08 21.16
N ARG A 756 0.41 30.31 20.99
CA ARG A 756 0.28 31.30 22.06
C ARG A 756 -1.19 31.46 22.38
N LEU A 757 -1.61 30.93 23.53
CA LEU A 757 -3.00 30.90 23.96
C LEU A 757 -3.25 31.96 25.03
N LYS A 758 -4.15 32.91 24.77
CA LYS A 758 -4.65 33.84 25.79
C LYS A 758 -5.95 33.32 26.38
N VAL A 759 -5.96 33.14 27.70
CA VAL A 759 -7.11 32.64 28.46
C VAL A 759 -7.74 33.79 29.25
N VAL A 760 -9.07 33.89 29.18
CA VAL A 760 -9.86 34.87 29.94
C VAL A 760 -11.05 34.16 30.58
N ASN A 761 -11.12 34.17 31.91
CA ASN A 761 -12.20 33.57 32.69
C ASN A 761 -13.47 34.40 32.55
N LEU A 762 -14.59 33.71 32.40
CA LEU A 762 -15.91 34.32 32.30
C LEU A 762 -16.63 34.29 33.65
N LYS A 763 -17.46 35.31 33.88
CA LYS A 763 -18.40 35.31 35.00
C LYS A 763 -19.48 34.25 34.74
N HIS A 764 -19.92 33.60 35.81
CA HIS A 764 -20.76 32.40 35.77
C HIS A 764 -22.24 32.69 35.41
N ASP A 765 -22.50 33.16 34.20
CA ASP A 765 -23.86 33.28 33.66
C ASP A 765 -24.25 31.96 32.97
N ILE A 766 -25.34 31.32 33.41
CA ILE A 766 -25.86 30.10 32.80
C ILE A 766 -26.66 30.47 31.55
N ILE A 767 -26.43 29.74 30.46
CA ILE A 767 -27.24 29.82 29.23
C ILE A 767 -28.21 28.65 29.27
N GLU A 768 -29.47 28.94 29.63
CA GLU A 768 -30.52 27.93 29.84
C GLU A 768 -31.28 27.60 28.55
N ASP A 769 -31.89 26.42 28.51
CA ASP A 769 -32.89 26.01 27.50
C ASP A 769 -32.41 26.03 26.04
N GLN A 770 -31.14 25.70 25.80
CA GLN A 770 -30.56 25.67 24.46
C GLN A 770 -30.93 24.38 23.70
N PRO A 771 -31.50 24.44 22.48
CA PRO A 771 -32.04 23.26 21.81
C PRO A 771 -30.94 22.34 21.27
N LEU A 772 -31.12 21.03 21.47
CA LEU A 772 -30.26 20.01 20.86
C LEU A 772 -30.67 19.76 19.41
N PHE A 773 -29.68 19.39 18.61
CA PHE A 773 -29.90 18.96 17.24
C PHE A 773 -29.01 17.77 16.89
N VAL A 774 -29.42 17.07 15.84
CA VAL A 774 -28.61 16.07 15.14
C VAL A 774 -28.33 16.54 13.72
N TYR A 775 -27.10 16.34 13.26
CA TYR A 775 -26.65 16.73 11.92
C TYR A 775 -26.24 15.51 11.10
N PHE A 776 -26.62 15.48 9.83
CA PHE A 776 -26.38 14.39 8.88
C PHE A 776 -25.38 14.73 7.78
#